data_AF-A0A518GJ89-F1
#
_entry.id   AF-A0A518GJ89-F1
#
_cell.length_a   1.000
_cell.length_b   1.000
_cell.length_c   1.000
_cell.angle_alpha   90.00
_cell.angle_beta   90.00
_cell.angle_gamma   90.00
#
_symmetry.space_group_name_H-M   'P 1'
#
loop_
_entity.id
_entity.type
_entity.pdbx_description
1 polymer ?
#
loop_
_entity_poly.entity_id
_entity_poly.type
_entity_poly.pdbx_seq_one_letter_code
_entity_poly.pdbx_strand_id
1 'polypeptide(L)'
;METNLKQKVSTMGSPIENGQAGFAGGGINPLAAADWTIDVEAEIHQLDHRAFVVMPRVLRRVIRSELELSSIWLSVPHSRTYVIPRDRLVWFVARDELGIEIGESLPDTIILLAREDRFAGTPIENKPQLLRLYWRALFHARLDLAMYQKVEPGRFSLAELRSRIDQIGQTEFDEIKGVLKSEGLLLDSENHRQIYAEFAALFFELKFFEPDLLSYYFPSLGINAALETMLREGIAVEEIYRETCPQELKTTVIQEDQVIPTEVSPESGHRKRQKRSAIRARWFVRAAIKPAARGNDARAAILLASALEAAPAEMTRDIQSQFETHLDRLATRLIHALELEASTHTRWKEVLASVAEAAQYGFWNNASRLVYDLQKVCIDSERETYQIDTWQWLFSFGRKPLKTPLPNQKLVLITRHLRLAISRIGAAQIAPRHREELYLLLEDAAHSAEKLARRQLKPLIEEALRTSGLVSTNFVETMAFGRVVDELLDHVVEQGFFGLGHVRDALSRNALKLSDLSSVKEFFGGDALLKTDRALEKPLAGVYQRGPLYLRGFQRLSSLAFGLPAGRIFTKFVALPYGGAYVILEGLQHLIGPIVEWMTEHHLHLATLESVFVCGTFLLALIHVPTFRQKLWSLTESTWKFLRAVAYDIPHWLLKQKLVQAFLRSLPVKIIRRYLWTPALVTMAIWLAVWTSGQLPQRWNWMAMGTFVLSMLLLNSRMGRDTEELVTEWASEIWHQFRVRVVVALFSFILDMFRRLMDLIERVLYTVDEWLRFRSGESAISLGFKAVLGAFWGIVASVVRFCVTLLIEPQVNPIKHFPVVTVSHKLLLPLAIPLTKWSAPLLSPVFSAFIGHRFGHWLANAMGTIIITCIPGVFGFLVWELKENWRLYKANRRKDVGPAIIGHHGETMLRLLKPGFHSGTIPKLFARRRKAARLDKPEDRLRKLARTETQLEQLIESLQHFIERDLLRFLEASELWTRPAPEIKAMSIATNRIVIQLSDPQPSDRQLSDSESLHEDAELEFAEQSGLIVAGWRKSGWIQHLPEAESQVLRLALLGFYKSGTVTVIREQIEARLCDHNRRYDIGTEGIILWPDPSYREEVIYSLSDQPIIHPRPRAVAKANGLESIRRDEVLYQDQTLEWDAWVAAWECQKPAELMTDGGQPRLLPSIMVFSAEDKPADNQAAATEG
;
A
#
# COMPACT_ATOMS: atom_id res chain seq x y z
N MET A 1 -70.81 -24.51 -19.80
CA MET A 1 -70.77 -24.72 -21.26
C MET A 1 -69.52 -25.56 -21.52
N GLU A 2 -69.70 -26.75 -22.08
CA GLU A 2 -68.71 -27.84 -21.99
C GLU A 2 -67.81 -27.95 -23.23
N THR A 3 -66.79 -28.80 -23.10
CA THR A 3 -66.05 -29.46 -24.20
C THR A 3 -65.42 -28.60 -25.29
N ASN A 4 -64.08 -28.62 -25.37
CA ASN A 4 -63.46 -29.36 -26.48
C ASN A 4 -62.03 -29.86 -26.22
N LEU A 5 -61.76 -30.93 -26.94
CA LEU A 5 -60.64 -31.89 -26.97
C LEU A 5 -59.26 -31.24 -27.28
N LYS A 6 -58.12 -31.74 -26.76
CA LYS A 6 -57.46 -33.06 -26.98
C LYS A 6 -56.95 -33.31 -28.42
N GLN A 7 -55.73 -32.86 -28.71
CA GLN A 7 -54.66 -33.46 -29.58
C GLN A 7 -53.47 -32.45 -29.58
N LYS A 8 -52.19 -32.78 -29.80
CA LYS A 8 -51.52 -33.95 -30.39
C LYS A 8 -50.09 -34.05 -29.80
N VAL A 9 -49.65 -35.21 -29.28
CA VAL A 9 -48.24 -35.45 -28.89
C VAL A 9 -47.81 -36.90 -29.20
N SER A 10 -47.30 -37.09 -30.43
CA SER A 10 -46.49 -38.23 -30.93
C SER A 10 -46.01 -37.83 -32.34
N THR A 11 -44.93 -38.30 -32.97
CA THR A 11 -43.89 -39.31 -32.65
C THR A 11 -42.67 -39.07 -33.57
N MET A 12 -41.57 -39.84 -33.41
CA MET A 12 -40.26 -39.82 -34.14
C MET A 12 -39.18 -38.90 -33.52
N GLY A 13 -37.93 -39.36 -33.32
CA GLY A 13 -37.39 -40.71 -33.47
C GLY A 13 -35.90 -40.84 -33.10
N SER A 14 -35.45 -42.01 -32.65
CA SER A 14 -34.04 -42.38 -32.37
C SER A 14 -33.38 -43.05 -33.58
N PRO A 15 -32.04 -42.94 -33.79
CA PRO A 15 -31.05 -43.95 -33.32
C PRO A 15 -29.62 -43.38 -33.02
N ILE A 16 -28.59 -44.08 -32.48
CA ILE A 16 -28.42 -45.16 -31.48
C ILE A 16 -26.91 -45.22 -31.03
N GLU A 17 -26.63 -45.69 -29.80
CA GLU A 17 -25.36 -46.28 -29.27
C GLU A 17 -24.02 -45.53 -28.96
N ASN A 18 -23.29 -46.19 -28.05
CA ASN A 18 -21.83 -46.20 -27.74
C ASN A 18 -21.15 -44.99 -27.06
N GLY A 19 -20.58 -45.24 -25.85
CA GLY A 19 -19.80 -44.24 -25.11
C GLY A 19 -19.46 -44.52 -23.64
N GLN A 20 -19.15 -45.75 -23.22
CA GLN A 20 -18.61 -45.98 -21.86
C GLN A 20 -17.17 -45.43 -21.74
N ALA A 21 -17.00 -44.30 -21.07
CA ALA A 21 -15.70 -43.78 -20.63
C ALA A 21 -15.84 -43.14 -19.23
N GLY A 22 -15.09 -43.65 -18.25
CA GLY A 22 -15.30 -43.29 -16.85
C GLY A 22 -14.78 -41.91 -16.45
N PHE A 23 -15.68 -41.02 -16.04
CA PHE A 23 -15.34 -39.85 -15.23
C PHE A 23 -15.67 -40.12 -13.75
N ALA A 24 -14.73 -40.76 -13.06
CA ALA A 24 -14.73 -40.86 -11.60
C ALA A 24 -14.29 -39.53 -10.96
N GLY A 25 -15.09 -38.48 -11.15
CA GLY A 25 -14.96 -37.20 -10.46
C GLY A 25 -15.97 -37.13 -9.31
N GLY A 26 -15.49 -36.93 -8.08
CA GLY A 26 -16.32 -36.91 -6.87
C GLY A 26 -17.17 -35.65 -6.76
N GLY A 27 -18.25 -35.56 -7.53
CA GLY A 27 -19.31 -34.58 -7.32
C GLY A 27 -20.25 -35.05 -6.21
N ILE A 28 -20.35 -34.30 -5.11
CA ILE A 28 -21.34 -34.56 -4.05
C ILE A 28 -22.74 -34.43 -4.67
N ASN A 29 -23.59 -35.44 -4.46
CA ASN A 29 -24.97 -35.43 -4.96
C ASN A 29 -25.73 -34.25 -4.31
N PRO A 30 -26.24 -33.26 -5.08
CA PRO A 30 -26.78 -32.02 -4.52
C PRO A 30 -28.02 -32.23 -3.63
N LEU A 31 -28.72 -33.37 -3.77
CA LEU A 31 -29.80 -33.78 -2.87
C LEU A 31 -29.27 -34.18 -1.50
N ALA A 32 -28.29 -35.10 -1.45
CA ALA A 32 -27.63 -35.52 -0.21
C ALA A 32 -26.84 -34.38 0.48
N ALA A 33 -26.53 -33.31 -0.26
CA ALA A 33 -25.98 -32.08 0.30
C ALA A 33 -27.04 -31.17 0.96
N ALA A 34 -28.33 -31.36 0.71
CA ALA A 34 -29.40 -30.57 1.32
C ALA A 34 -29.73 -31.07 2.73
N ASP A 35 -29.87 -32.40 2.87
CA ASP A 35 -30.32 -33.08 4.09
C ASP A 35 -29.52 -32.62 5.33
N TRP A 36 -28.19 -32.83 5.34
CA TRP A 36 -27.35 -32.50 6.48
C TRP A 36 -27.23 -30.99 6.77
N THR A 37 -27.62 -30.11 5.85
CA THR A 37 -27.68 -28.66 6.15
C THR A 37 -28.86 -28.36 7.07
N ILE A 38 -30.00 -29.03 6.88
CA ILE A 38 -31.18 -28.88 7.73
C ILE A 38 -30.89 -29.50 9.10
N ASP A 39 -30.26 -30.68 9.15
CA ASP A 39 -29.84 -31.33 10.40
C ASP A 39 -28.95 -30.42 11.26
N VAL A 40 -27.97 -29.75 10.64
CA VAL A 40 -27.05 -28.82 11.31
C VAL A 40 -27.77 -27.57 11.83
N GLU A 41 -28.71 -27.02 11.06
CA GLU A 41 -29.50 -25.86 11.51
C GLU A 41 -30.43 -26.21 12.67
N ALA A 42 -30.97 -27.44 12.68
CA ALA A 42 -31.73 -27.98 13.80
C ALA A 42 -30.86 -28.25 15.05
N GLU A 43 -29.65 -28.82 14.90
CA GLU A 43 -28.71 -29.03 16.02
C GLU A 43 -28.33 -27.69 16.67
N ILE A 44 -28.03 -26.66 15.87
CA ILE A 44 -27.71 -25.30 16.37
C ILE A 44 -28.87 -24.67 17.13
N HIS A 45 -30.12 -24.86 16.68
CA HIS A 45 -31.32 -24.37 17.40
C HIS A 45 -31.64 -25.19 18.67
N GLN A 46 -31.23 -26.45 18.74
CA GLN A 46 -31.35 -27.28 19.95
C GLN A 46 -30.28 -26.92 21.01
N LEU A 47 -29.09 -26.45 20.59
CA LEU A 47 -28.02 -26.01 21.48
C LEU A 47 -28.31 -24.67 22.16
N ASP A 48 -28.94 -23.72 21.46
CA ASP A 48 -29.57 -22.54 22.08
C ASP A 48 -30.87 -22.17 21.34
N HIS A 49 -32.01 -22.36 22.01
CA HIS A 49 -33.34 -22.02 21.50
C HIS A 49 -33.55 -20.53 21.17
N ARG A 50 -32.58 -19.66 21.51
CA ARG A 50 -32.55 -18.26 21.08
C ARG A 50 -31.98 -18.10 19.67
N ALA A 51 -31.24 -19.07 19.14
CA ALA A 51 -30.49 -18.97 17.88
C ALA A 51 -31.30 -19.49 16.68
N PHE A 52 -31.42 -18.67 15.63
CA PHE A 52 -32.12 -19.02 14.39
C PHE A 52 -31.24 -18.77 13.17
N VAL A 53 -31.09 -19.76 12.29
CA VAL A 53 -30.26 -19.67 11.08
C VAL A 53 -31.08 -19.15 9.90
N VAL A 54 -30.97 -17.85 9.66
CA VAL A 54 -31.77 -17.09 8.69
C VAL A 54 -30.96 -16.76 7.43
N MET A 55 -31.66 -16.59 6.30
CA MET A 55 -31.02 -16.14 5.05
C MET A 55 -30.30 -14.79 5.25
N PRO A 56 -29.09 -14.55 4.71
CA PRO A 56 -28.34 -13.31 4.91
C PRO A 56 -29.10 -12.02 4.56
N ARG A 57 -30.10 -12.09 3.67
CA ARG A 57 -31.03 -10.97 3.38
C ARG A 57 -31.88 -10.56 4.58
N VAL A 58 -32.39 -11.53 5.34
CA VAL A 58 -33.23 -11.32 6.54
C VAL A 58 -32.40 -10.65 7.64
N LEU A 59 -31.19 -11.17 7.90
CA LEU A 59 -30.25 -10.57 8.86
C LEU A 59 -29.95 -9.10 8.51
N ARG A 60 -29.59 -8.83 7.25
CA ARG A 60 -29.32 -7.46 6.76
C ARG A 60 -30.54 -6.55 6.83
N ARG A 61 -31.75 -7.08 6.61
CA ARG A 61 -33.02 -6.34 6.75
C ARG A 61 -33.30 -5.95 8.19
N VAL A 62 -33.07 -6.85 9.14
CA VAL A 62 -33.20 -6.59 10.58
C VAL A 62 -32.23 -5.49 11.01
N ILE A 63 -30.93 -5.66 10.74
CA ILE A 63 -29.89 -4.68 11.10
C ILE A 63 -30.18 -3.30 10.50
N ARG A 64 -30.55 -3.22 9.20
CA ARG A 64 -30.93 -1.95 8.55
C ARG A 64 -32.14 -1.27 9.19
N SER A 65 -33.11 -2.06 9.67
CA SER A 65 -34.37 -1.57 10.23
C SER A 65 -34.24 -1.12 11.68
N GLU A 66 -33.36 -1.76 12.46
CA GLU A 66 -33.07 -1.41 13.85
C GLU A 66 -32.09 -0.22 13.97
N LEU A 67 -31.06 -0.17 13.14
CA LEU A 67 -30.10 0.96 13.08
C LEU A 67 -30.63 2.18 12.31
N GLU A 68 -31.85 2.11 11.79
CA GLU A 68 -32.50 3.16 10.99
C GLU A 68 -31.64 3.67 9.82
N LEU A 69 -30.91 2.77 9.16
CA LEU A 69 -29.99 3.07 8.06
C LEU A 69 -30.77 3.53 6.80
N SER A 70 -31.17 4.80 6.79
CA SER A 70 -31.94 5.45 5.72
C SER A 70 -31.19 5.55 4.38
N SER A 71 -29.89 5.22 4.36
CA SER A 71 -29.06 5.20 3.16
C SER A 71 -28.91 3.78 2.63
N ILE A 72 -29.59 3.50 1.52
CA ILE A 72 -29.47 2.28 0.67
C ILE A 72 -28.01 1.97 0.30
N TRP A 73 -27.16 3.00 0.32
CA TRP A 73 -25.75 3.01 -0.11
C TRP A 73 -24.72 2.52 0.92
N LEU A 74 -25.14 2.17 2.15
CA LEU A 74 -24.25 1.64 3.18
C LEU A 74 -24.28 0.10 3.18
N SER A 75 -23.07 -0.49 3.17
CA SER A 75 -22.89 -1.90 3.52
C SER A 75 -23.33 -2.09 4.96
N VAL A 76 -24.02 -3.19 5.23
CA VAL A 76 -24.46 -3.55 6.57
C VAL A 76 -23.26 -4.17 7.31
N PRO A 77 -22.77 -3.58 8.41
CA PRO A 77 -21.73 -4.20 9.21
C PRO A 77 -22.30 -5.38 10.03
N HIS A 78 -21.41 -6.23 10.55
CA HIS A 78 -21.75 -7.44 11.31
C HIS A 78 -22.71 -8.40 10.61
N SER A 79 -22.56 -8.59 9.29
CA SER A 79 -23.50 -9.37 8.45
C SER A 79 -23.43 -10.90 8.63
N ARG A 80 -22.97 -11.39 9.79
CA ARG A 80 -22.87 -12.81 10.17
C ARG A 80 -23.78 -13.17 11.34
N THR A 81 -23.92 -12.26 12.30
CA THR A 81 -24.54 -12.49 13.60
C THR A 81 -25.22 -11.22 14.07
N TYR A 82 -26.43 -11.32 14.63
CA TYR A 82 -27.10 -10.17 15.25
C TYR A 82 -28.00 -10.60 16.39
N VAL A 83 -28.10 -9.77 17.43
CA VAL A 83 -28.89 -10.07 18.63
C VAL A 83 -29.94 -8.98 18.84
N ILE A 84 -31.21 -9.38 18.92
CA ILE A 84 -32.37 -8.48 18.85
C ILE A 84 -33.48 -8.92 19.84
N PRO A 85 -34.14 -7.99 20.54
CA PRO A 85 -35.34 -8.30 21.33
C PRO A 85 -36.52 -8.73 20.45
N ARG A 86 -37.26 -9.77 20.86
CA ARG A 86 -38.45 -10.29 20.14
C ARG A 86 -39.41 -9.21 19.69
N ASP A 87 -39.72 -8.30 20.60
CA ASP A 87 -40.75 -7.27 20.42
C ASP A 87 -40.35 -6.21 19.37
N ARG A 88 -39.08 -6.22 18.93
CA ARG A 88 -38.60 -5.52 17.72
C ARG A 88 -38.61 -6.44 16.49
N LEU A 89 -38.08 -7.66 16.63
CA LEU A 89 -37.96 -8.61 15.50
C LEU A 89 -39.28 -8.87 14.77
N VAL A 90 -40.38 -9.02 15.51
CA VAL A 90 -41.72 -9.31 14.97
C VAL A 90 -42.26 -8.21 14.04
N TRP A 91 -41.71 -6.98 14.09
CA TRP A 91 -42.03 -5.92 13.12
C TRP A 91 -41.27 -6.03 11.79
N PHE A 92 -40.19 -6.80 11.74
CA PHE A 92 -39.24 -6.84 10.62
C PHE A 92 -39.12 -8.21 9.95
N VAL A 93 -39.57 -9.29 10.62
CA VAL A 93 -39.47 -10.68 10.14
C VAL A 93 -40.75 -11.44 10.46
N ALA A 94 -41.32 -12.10 9.47
CA ALA A 94 -42.47 -12.99 9.67
C ALA A 94 -42.03 -14.34 10.24
N ARG A 95 -42.91 -15.04 10.97
CA ARG A 95 -42.57 -16.31 11.65
C ARG A 95 -42.10 -17.40 10.67
N ASP A 96 -42.64 -17.43 9.45
CA ASP A 96 -42.23 -18.35 8.39
C ASP A 96 -40.82 -18.04 7.82
N GLU A 97 -40.33 -16.80 7.96
CA GLU A 97 -38.95 -16.46 7.60
C GLU A 97 -37.92 -16.85 8.69
N LEU A 98 -38.39 -17.18 9.90
CA LEU A 98 -37.58 -17.78 10.98
C LEU A 98 -37.63 -19.31 10.98
N GLY A 99 -38.46 -19.93 10.12
CA GLY A 99 -38.69 -21.38 10.09
C GLY A 99 -39.63 -21.92 11.18
N ILE A 100 -40.40 -21.05 11.85
CA ILE A 100 -41.18 -21.36 13.06
C ILE A 100 -42.65 -21.67 12.71
N GLU A 101 -43.22 -22.71 13.31
CA GLU A 101 -44.62 -23.07 13.10
C GLU A 101 -45.62 -22.10 13.78
N ILE A 102 -46.89 -22.17 13.36
CA ILE A 102 -47.95 -21.26 13.83
C ILE A 102 -48.46 -21.69 15.22
N GLY A 103 -47.63 -21.49 16.24
CA GLY A 103 -47.99 -21.73 17.64
C GLY A 103 -46.90 -21.39 18.66
N GLU A 104 -45.63 -21.50 18.30
CA GLU A 104 -44.52 -21.42 19.27
C GLU A 104 -44.31 -20.04 19.92
N SER A 105 -43.77 -20.06 21.13
CA SER A 105 -43.42 -18.88 21.92
C SER A 105 -41.96 -18.47 21.68
N LEU A 106 -41.76 -17.32 21.03
CA LEU A 106 -40.42 -16.75 20.84
C LEU A 106 -39.79 -16.29 22.19
N PRO A 107 -38.52 -16.63 22.45
CA PRO A 107 -37.75 -16.08 23.59
C PRO A 107 -37.67 -14.55 23.54
N ASP A 108 -37.51 -13.88 24.69
CA ASP A 108 -37.49 -12.40 24.76
C ASP A 108 -36.29 -11.76 24.02
N THR A 109 -35.15 -12.46 23.95
CA THR A 109 -33.96 -12.07 23.19
C THR A 109 -33.59 -13.17 22.22
N ILE A 110 -33.35 -12.79 20.96
CA ILE A 110 -33.18 -13.69 19.82
C ILE A 110 -31.83 -13.43 19.16
N ILE A 111 -31.10 -14.49 18.87
CA ILE A 111 -29.85 -14.51 18.12
C ILE A 111 -30.16 -14.94 16.68
N LEU A 112 -29.76 -14.13 15.70
CA LEU A 112 -29.89 -14.43 14.28
C LEU A 112 -28.50 -14.75 13.72
N LEU A 113 -28.36 -15.94 13.13
CA LEU A 113 -27.14 -16.38 12.46
C LEU A 113 -27.37 -16.35 10.94
N ALA A 114 -26.40 -15.85 10.18
CA ALA A 114 -26.46 -15.89 8.72
C ALA A 114 -26.24 -17.31 8.20
N ARG A 115 -27.19 -17.83 7.42
CA ARG A 115 -27.02 -19.04 6.62
C ARG A 115 -25.91 -18.86 5.60
N GLU A 116 -24.97 -19.81 5.50
CA GLU A 116 -23.87 -19.70 4.55
C GLU A 116 -24.37 -19.79 3.10
N ASP A 117 -23.99 -18.81 2.27
CA ASP A 117 -24.42 -18.73 0.88
C ASP A 117 -23.44 -19.51 -0.01
N ARG A 118 -23.90 -20.67 -0.52
CA ARG A 118 -23.12 -21.58 -1.37
C ARG A 118 -22.57 -20.95 -2.65
N PHE A 119 -23.03 -19.75 -3.03
CA PHE A 119 -22.53 -19.01 -4.21
C PHE A 119 -21.43 -17.97 -3.89
N ALA A 120 -21.12 -17.72 -2.61
CA ALA A 120 -20.24 -16.62 -2.19
C ALA A 120 -18.75 -17.01 -1.98
N GLY A 121 -18.42 -18.29 -1.90
CA GLY A 121 -17.09 -18.75 -1.49
C GLY A 121 -16.68 -20.13 -2.02
N THR A 122 -15.70 -20.74 -1.36
CA THR A 122 -15.33 -22.15 -1.56
C THR A 122 -16.48 -23.04 -1.06
N PRO A 123 -16.93 -24.07 -1.80
CA PRO A 123 -18.01 -24.92 -1.32
C PRO A 123 -17.56 -25.69 -0.07
N ILE A 124 -18.37 -25.65 1.00
CA ILE A 124 -18.12 -26.46 2.20
C ILE A 124 -18.26 -27.94 1.83
N GLU A 125 -17.21 -28.73 2.12
CA GLU A 125 -17.08 -30.09 1.61
C GLU A 125 -17.67 -31.16 2.55
N ASN A 126 -17.89 -30.84 3.84
CA ASN A 126 -18.45 -31.77 4.82
C ASN A 126 -19.26 -31.11 5.97
N LYS A 127 -20.06 -31.93 6.68
CA LYS A 127 -20.90 -31.50 7.82
C LYS A 127 -20.08 -30.90 8.99
N PRO A 128 -18.95 -31.48 9.45
CA PRO A 128 -18.14 -30.90 10.53
C PRO A 128 -17.61 -29.48 10.26
N GLN A 129 -17.27 -29.15 9.00
CA GLN A 129 -16.88 -27.79 8.62
C GLN A 129 -18.02 -26.78 8.83
N LEU A 130 -19.26 -27.12 8.44
CA LEU A 130 -20.42 -26.26 8.68
C LEU A 130 -20.75 -26.13 10.18
N LEU A 131 -20.66 -27.23 10.93
CA LEU A 131 -20.83 -27.22 12.39
C LEU A 131 -19.79 -26.33 13.08
N ARG A 132 -18.52 -26.38 12.69
CA ARG A 132 -17.48 -25.50 13.24
C ARG A 132 -17.71 -24.03 12.85
N LEU A 133 -18.25 -23.76 11.66
CA LEU A 133 -18.61 -22.40 11.22
C LEU A 133 -19.77 -21.81 12.05
N TYR A 134 -20.88 -22.56 12.22
CA TYR A 134 -22.01 -22.08 13.02
C TYR A 134 -21.72 -22.09 14.53
N TRP A 135 -20.92 -23.02 15.05
CA TRP A 135 -20.43 -22.98 16.44
C TRP A 135 -19.66 -21.68 16.71
N ARG A 136 -18.71 -21.33 15.84
CA ARG A 136 -17.95 -20.08 15.91
C ARG A 136 -18.87 -18.86 15.91
N ALA A 137 -19.87 -18.83 15.02
CA ALA A 137 -20.85 -17.74 14.94
C ALA A 137 -21.74 -17.66 16.20
N LEU A 138 -22.24 -18.79 16.70
CA LEU A 138 -23.05 -18.84 17.93
C LEU A 138 -22.24 -18.43 19.17
N PHE A 139 -20.99 -18.89 19.27
CA PHE A 139 -20.05 -18.48 20.32
C PHE A 139 -19.81 -16.98 20.31
N HIS A 140 -19.50 -16.39 19.15
CA HIS A 140 -19.37 -14.94 18.99
C HIS A 140 -20.64 -14.21 19.43
N ALA A 141 -21.81 -14.60 18.91
CA ALA A 141 -23.08 -13.95 19.24
C ALA A 141 -23.47 -14.04 20.73
N ARG A 142 -23.09 -15.12 21.42
CA ARG A 142 -23.26 -15.28 22.87
C ARG A 142 -22.30 -14.39 23.67
N LEU A 143 -21.05 -14.26 23.24
CA LEU A 143 -20.09 -13.34 23.83
C LEU A 143 -20.51 -11.88 23.62
N ASP A 144 -20.97 -11.52 22.42
CA ASP A 144 -21.56 -10.22 22.11
C ASP A 144 -22.71 -9.92 23.08
N LEU A 145 -23.69 -10.81 23.21
CA LEU A 145 -24.83 -10.60 24.12
C LEU A 145 -24.37 -10.39 25.57
N ALA A 146 -23.40 -11.18 26.06
CA ALA A 146 -22.84 -11.01 27.40
C ALA A 146 -22.08 -9.68 27.55
N MET A 147 -21.27 -9.30 26.55
CA MET A 147 -20.53 -8.03 26.53
C MET A 147 -21.48 -6.83 26.48
N TYR A 148 -22.48 -6.81 25.59
CA TYR A 148 -23.47 -5.73 25.50
C TYR A 148 -24.25 -5.57 26.82
N GLN A 149 -24.65 -6.67 27.47
CA GLN A 149 -25.31 -6.64 28.78
C GLN A 149 -24.38 -6.22 29.94
N LYS A 150 -23.07 -6.44 29.83
CA LYS A 150 -22.05 -5.92 30.75
C LYS A 150 -21.87 -4.41 30.54
N VAL A 151 -21.63 -3.97 29.29
CA VAL A 151 -21.34 -2.56 28.95
C VAL A 151 -22.57 -1.65 28.90
N GLU A 152 -23.71 -2.04 29.47
CA GLU A 152 -24.86 -1.15 29.64
C GLU A 152 -24.51 0.06 30.54
N PRO A 153 -24.98 1.29 30.24
CA PRO A 153 -24.62 2.48 31.01
C PRO A 153 -24.97 2.44 32.51
N GLY A 154 -25.94 1.61 32.92
CA GLY A 154 -26.33 1.43 34.33
C GLY A 154 -25.53 0.37 35.09
N ARG A 155 -24.70 -0.44 34.40
CA ARG A 155 -23.87 -1.50 34.99
C ARG A 155 -22.39 -1.18 34.92
N PHE A 156 -21.93 -0.64 33.79
CA PHE A 156 -20.54 -0.32 33.53
C PHE A 156 -20.39 1.19 33.32
N SER A 157 -19.78 1.88 34.27
CA SER A 157 -19.73 3.35 34.25
C SER A 157 -18.89 3.86 33.08
N LEU A 158 -19.14 5.09 32.62
CA LEU A 158 -18.37 5.66 31.51
C LEU A 158 -16.91 5.98 31.92
N ALA A 159 -16.70 6.31 33.20
CA ALA A 159 -15.40 6.38 33.84
C ALA A 159 -14.64 5.04 33.78
N GLU A 160 -15.31 3.94 34.13
CA GLU A 160 -14.69 2.61 34.10
C GLU A 160 -14.32 2.18 32.67
N LEU A 161 -15.20 2.43 31.68
CA LEU A 161 -14.89 2.22 30.27
C LEU A 161 -13.62 2.98 29.84
N ARG A 162 -13.50 4.27 30.18
CA ARG A 162 -12.30 5.08 29.91
C ARG A 162 -11.06 4.46 30.58
N SER A 163 -11.18 4.01 31.83
CA SER A 163 -10.09 3.37 32.56
C SER A 163 -9.64 2.04 31.92
N ARG A 164 -10.56 1.19 31.44
CA ARG A 164 -10.18 -0.03 30.70
C ARG A 164 -9.54 0.30 29.35
N ILE A 165 -10.00 1.34 28.65
CA ILE A 165 -9.38 1.81 27.40
C ILE A 165 -7.96 2.32 27.67
N ASP A 166 -7.72 3.08 28.75
CA ASP A 166 -6.37 3.53 29.13
C ASP A 166 -5.45 2.38 29.54
N GLN A 167 -5.99 1.33 30.18
CA GLN A 167 -5.26 0.07 30.48
C GLN A 167 -4.92 -0.76 29.24
N ILE A 168 -5.72 -0.65 28.16
CA ILE A 168 -5.39 -1.21 26.84
C ILE A 168 -4.34 -0.33 26.13
N GLY A 169 -4.44 0.99 26.32
CA GLY A 169 -3.67 2.02 25.64
C GLY A 169 -4.49 2.68 24.53
N GLN A 170 -4.39 4.01 24.41
CA GLN A 170 -5.22 4.79 23.47
C GLN A 170 -4.86 4.48 22.00
N THR A 171 -3.57 4.31 21.70
CA THR A 171 -3.06 3.99 20.36
C THR A 171 -3.38 2.54 19.95
N GLU A 172 -3.39 1.62 20.92
CA GLU A 172 -3.86 0.24 20.82
C GLU A 172 -5.37 0.19 20.53
N PHE A 173 -6.17 1.03 21.21
CA PHE A 173 -7.61 1.11 20.99
C PHE A 173 -7.97 1.69 19.61
N ASP A 174 -7.15 2.60 19.07
CA ASP A 174 -7.31 3.07 17.68
C ASP A 174 -6.88 2.00 16.64
N GLU A 175 -5.93 1.10 16.94
CA GLU A 175 -5.71 -0.11 16.12
C GLU A 175 -6.98 -0.98 16.13
N ILE A 176 -7.53 -1.27 17.31
CA ILE A 176 -8.76 -2.07 17.46
C ILE A 176 -9.91 -1.45 16.64
N LYS A 177 -10.17 -0.15 16.83
CA LYS A 177 -11.19 0.61 16.08
C LYS A 177 -10.94 0.56 14.57
N GLY A 178 -9.70 0.74 14.12
CA GLY A 178 -9.31 0.65 12.71
C GLY A 178 -9.50 -0.76 12.10
N VAL A 179 -9.13 -1.81 12.84
CA VAL A 179 -9.23 -3.21 12.41
C VAL A 179 -10.68 -3.65 12.30
N LEU A 180 -11.49 -3.46 13.36
CA LEU A 180 -12.91 -3.82 13.35
C LEU A 180 -13.70 -3.05 12.27
N LYS A 181 -13.34 -1.78 12.02
CA LYS A 181 -13.89 -0.96 10.92
C LYS A 181 -13.45 -1.45 9.55
N SER A 182 -12.23 -1.99 9.41
CA SER A 182 -11.72 -2.55 8.15
C SER A 182 -12.32 -3.91 7.78
N GLU A 183 -12.66 -4.72 8.78
CA GLU A 183 -13.31 -6.03 8.61
C GLU A 183 -14.85 -5.91 8.51
N GLY A 184 -15.41 -4.74 8.85
CA GLY A 184 -16.84 -4.44 8.69
C GLY A 184 -17.71 -4.94 9.84
N LEU A 185 -17.20 -4.91 11.07
CA LEU A 185 -17.89 -5.40 12.26
C LEU A 185 -18.65 -4.28 13.00
N LEU A 186 -18.04 -3.10 13.15
CA LEU A 186 -18.65 -1.98 13.88
C LEU A 186 -19.91 -1.41 13.19
N LEU A 187 -21.02 -1.34 13.92
CA LEU A 187 -22.29 -0.75 13.47
C LEU A 187 -22.26 0.79 13.60
N ASP A 188 -21.80 1.30 14.74
CA ASP A 188 -21.40 2.70 14.95
C ASP A 188 -19.89 2.75 15.26
N SER A 189 -19.11 3.44 14.43
CA SER A 189 -17.66 3.50 14.60
C SER A 189 -17.18 4.51 15.64
N GLU A 190 -18.07 5.31 16.24
CA GLU A 190 -17.69 6.27 17.28
C GLU A 190 -18.22 5.87 18.67
N ASN A 191 -18.98 4.78 18.78
CA ASN A 191 -19.48 4.27 20.06
C ASN A 191 -18.44 3.36 20.75
N HIS A 192 -17.65 3.93 21.68
CA HIS A 192 -16.59 3.21 22.39
C HIS A 192 -17.09 1.97 23.18
N ARG A 193 -18.37 1.93 23.62
CA ARG A 193 -18.95 0.74 24.26
C ARG A 193 -19.11 -0.42 23.28
N GLN A 194 -19.56 -0.13 22.06
CA GLN A 194 -19.63 -1.13 20.99
C GLN A 194 -18.24 -1.62 20.60
N ILE A 195 -17.28 -0.70 20.41
CA ILE A 195 -15.91 -1.06 20.02
C ILE A 195 -15.28 -2.01 21.05
N TYR A 196 -15.44 -1.72 22.35
CA TYR A 196 -14.95 -2.57 23.43
C TYR A 196 -15.67 -3.92 23.52
N ALA A 197 -17.00 -3.97 23.28
CA ALA A 197 -17.79 -5.21 23.24
C ALA A 197 -17.36 -6.14 22.10
N GLU A 198 -17.37 -5.61 20.88
CA GLU A 198 -17.00 -6.31 19.64
C GLU A 198 -15.54 -6.79 19.69
N PHE A 199 -14.64 -5.98 20.24
CA PHE A 199 -13.24 -6.35 20.45
C PHE A 199 -13.10 -7.58 21.35
N ALA A 200 -13.77 -7.61 22.51
CA ALA A 200 -13.69 -8.75 23.43
C ALA A 200 -14.30 -10.02 22.81
N ALA A 201 -15.44 -9.90 22.11
CA ALA A 201 -16.06 -11.02 21.41
C ALA A 201 -15.13 -11.60 20.33
N LEU A 202 -14.54 -10.76 19.47
CA LEU A 202 -13.59 -11.19 18.44
C LEU A 202 -12.27 -11.71 19.02
N PHE A 203 -11.76 -11.12 20.10
CA PHE A 203 -10.53 -11.58 20.77
C PHE A 203 -10.68 -13.01 21.28
N PHE A 204 -11.79 -13.32 21.96
CA PHE A 204 -12.04 -14.69 22.40
C PHE A 204 -12.42 -15.63 21.24
N GLU A 205 -13.19 -15.18 20.23
CA GLU A 205 -13.45 -15.98 19.02
C GLU A 205 -12.15 -16.43 18.36
N LEU A 206 -11.22 -15.50 18.11
CA LEU A 206 -9.92 -15.82 17.54
C LEU A 206 -9.09 -16.71 18.48
N LYS A 207 -9.04 -16.41 19.79
CA LYS A 207 -8.29 -17.24 20.76
C LYS A 207 -8.74 -18.71 20.75
N PHE A 208 -10.05 -18.98 20.72
CA PHE A 208 -10.56 -20.35 20.80
C PHE A 208 -10.60 -21.09 19.45
N PHE A 209 -10.76 -20.40 18.31
CA PHE A 209 -10.93 -21.06 17.01
C PHE A 209 -9.72 -20.99 16.07
N GLU A 210 -8.93 -19.91 16.13
CA GLU A 210 -7.81 -19.59 15.22
C GLU A 210 -6.73 -18.70 15.90
N PRO A 211 -6.08 -19.15 16.99
CA PRO A 211 -5.24 -18.29 17.85
C PRO A 211 -4.10 -17.59 17.12
N ASP A 212 -3.47 -18.24 16.14
CA ASP A 212 -2.41 -17.67 15.29
C ASP A 212 -2.81 -16.32 14.67
N LEU A 213 -4.10 -16.15 14.34
CA LEU A 213 -4.61 -14.95 13.67
C LEU A 213 -4.65 -13.73 14.58
N LEU A 214 -4.62 -13.88 15.91
CA LEU A 214 -4.62 -12.75 16.84
C LEU A 214 -3.48 -11.77 16.51
N SER A 215 -2.30 -12.29 16.20
CA SER A 215 -1.11 -11.52 15.77
C SER A 215 -1.29 -10.78 14.43
N TYR A 216 -2.19 -11.25 13.55
CA TYR A 216 -2.51 -10.60 12.27
C TYR A 216 -3.68 -9.61 12.37
N TYR A 217 -4.48 -9.72 13.42
CA TYR A 217 -5.57 -8.80 13.74
C TYR A 217 -5.07 -7.61 14.57
N PHE A 218 -4.33 -7.85 15.65
CA PHE A 218 -3.89 -6.82 16.58
C PHE A 218 -2.38 -6.89 16.86
N PRO A 219 -1.53 -6.69 15.83
CA PRO A 219 -0.06 -6.81 15.95
C PRO A 219 0.59 -5.87 16.97
N SER A 220 -0.06 -4.79 17.43
CA SER A 220 0.48 -3.94 18.49
C SER A 220 0.02 -4.29 19.91
N LEU A 221 -1.00 -5.14 20.07
CA LEU A 221 -1.42 -5.59 21.40
C LEU A 221 -0.39 -6.58 21.95
N GLY A 222 0.20 -6.24 23.10
CA GLY A 222 1.00 -7.17 23.89
C GLY A 222 0.10 -8.22 24.56
N ILE A 223 -0.35 -9.22 23.79
CA ILE A 223 -1.29 -10.25 24.25
C ILE A 223 -0.69 -11.01 25.43
N ASN A 224 -1.23 -10.74 26.62
CA ASN A 224 -0.74 -11.24 27.90
C ASN A 224 -1.92 -11.61 28.81
N ALA A 225 -1.61 -12.28 29.93
CA ALA A 225 -2.61 -12.74 30.89
C ALA A 225 -3.39 -11.58 31.56
N ALA A 226 -2.82 -10.38 31.66
CA ALA A 226 -3.50 -9.23 32.27
C ALA A 226 -4.61 -8.67 31.36
N LEU A 227 -4.31 -8.48 30.07
CA LEU A 227 -5.32 -8.10 29.05
C LEU A 227 -6.44 -9.14 28.99
N GLU A 228 -6.09 -10.43 28.98
CA GLU A 228 -7.09 -11.49 29.00
C GLU A 228 -7.97 -11.45 30.25
N THR A 229 -7.39 -11.31 31.45
CA THR A 229 -8.14 -11.21 32.71
C THR A 229 -9.08 -10.00 32.72
N MET A 230 -8.63 -8.84 32.20
CA MET A 230 -9.45 -7.62 32.08
C MET A 230 -10.67 -7.80 31.16
N LEU A 231 -10.49 -8.46 30.00
CA LEU A 231 -11.59 -8.73 29.06
C LEU A 231 -12.55 -9.79 29.61
N ARG A 232 -12.02 -10.84 30.24
CA ARG A 232 -12.72 -11.97 30.88
C ARG A 232 -13.59 -11.54 32.07
N GLU A 233 -13.20 -10.49 32.79
CA GLU A 233 -13.80 -10.08 34.07
C GLU A 233 -15.34 -10.01 34.00
N GLY A 234 -16.04 -10.81 34.81
CA GLY A 234 -17.50 -10.84 34.84
C GLY A 234 -18.19 -11.56 33.67
N ILE A 235 -17.48 -12.32 32.83
CA ILE A 235 -18.06 -13.16 31.76
C ILE A 235 -17.52 -14.59 31.84
N ALA A 236 -18.41 -15.57 31.81
CA ALA A 236 -18.08 -17.00 31.86
C ALA A 236 -17.69 -17.55 30.47
N VAL A 237 -16.57 -17.06 29.92
CA VAL A 237 -16.13 -17.35 28.53
C VAL A 237 -16.00 -18.87 28.27
N GLU A 238 -15.34 -19.63 29.15
CA GLU A 238 -15.22 -21.10 29.02
C GLU A 238 -16.54 -21.85 29.22
N GLU A 239 -17.52 -21.26 29.91
CA GLU A 239 -18.86 -21.84 30.01
C GLU A 239 -19.60 -21.68 28.68
N ILE A 240 -19.64 -20.46 28.14
CA ILE A 240 -20.23 -20.16 26.83
C ILE A 240 -19.57 -21.00 25.72
N TYR A 241 -18.25 -21.24 25.77
CA TYR A 241 -17.55 -22.09 24.82
C TYR A 241 -18.01 -23.56 24.87
N ARG A 242 -18.19 -24.11 26.08
CA ARG A 242 -18.63 -25.50 26.29
C ARG A 242 -20.13 -25.70 26.04
N GLU A 243 -20.96 -24.71 26.36
CA GLU A 243 -22.39 -24.68 26.03
C GLU A 243 -22.59 -24.75 24.52
N THR A 244 -22.00 -23.79 23.79
CA THR A 244 -22.24 -23.59 22.34
C THR A 244 -21.65 -24.67 21.43
N CYS A 245 -20.78 -25.54 21.96
CA CYS A 245 -20.08 -26.58 21.19
C CYS A 245 -21.03 -27.73 20.78
N PRO A 246 -21.17 -28.06 19.48
CA PRO A 246 -22.06 -29.12 19.00
C PRO A 246 -21.72 -30.53 19.49
N GLN A 247 -22.73 -31.40 19.56
CA GLN A 247 -22.59 -32.73 20.17
C GLN A 247 -21.80 -33.70 19.28
N GLU A 248 -21.93 -33.58 17.95
CA GLU A 248 -21.10 -34.34 17.02
C GLU A 248 -19.61 -33.97 17.18
N LEU A 249 -19.30 -32.66 17.26
CA LEU A 249 -17.92 -32.19 17.44
C LEU A 249 -17.34 -32.56 18.82
N LYS A 250 -18.12 -32.47 19.90
CA LYS A 250 -17.74 -32.98 21.23
C LYS A 250 -17.31 -34.45 21.21
N THR A 251 -17.86 -35.25 20.30
CA THR A 251 -17.52 -36.67 20.14
C THR A 251 -16.28 -36.87 19.26
N THR A 252 -16.04 -36.00 18.27
CA THR A 252 -14.86 -36.08 17.38
C THR A 252 -13.56 -35.60 18.05
N VAL A 253 -13.60 -34.52 18.84
CA VAL A 253 -12.39 -33.92 19.46
C VAL A 253 -11.61 -34.92 20.32
N ILE A 254 -12.30 -35.87 20.96
CA ILE A 254 -11.72 -36.95 21.79
C ILE A 254 -10.77 -37.87 20.98
N GLN A 255 -10.83 -37.87 19.64
CA GLN A 255 -9.90 -38.59 18.77
C GLN A 255 -8.81 -37.70 18.13
N GLU A 256 -8.97 -36.38 18.10
CA GLU A 256 -7.96 -35.48 17.51
C GLU A 256 -6.85 -35.10 18.51
N ASP A 257 -7.11 -35.12 19.83
CA ASP A 257 -6.12 -34.80 20.89
C ASP A 257 -4.92 -35.79 20.99
N GLN A 258 -4.88 -36.88 20.22
CA GLN A 258 -3.68 -37.72 20.05
C GLN A 258 -2.92 -37.47 18.74
N VAL A 259 -3.43 -36.61 17.86
CA VAL A 259 -2.67 -36.08 16.73
C VAL A 259 -1.89 -34.86 17.22
N ILE A 260 -0.74 -35.13 17.84
CA ILE A 260 0.38 -34.17 17.85
C ILE A 260 0.47 -33.62 16.41
N PRO A 261 0.60 -32.30 16.20
CA PRO A 261 0.94 -31.74 14.89
C PRO A 261 2.36 -32.16 14.53
N THR A 262 2.48 -33.43 14.14
CA THR A 262 3.62 -34.01 13.46
C THR A 262 3.89 -33.09 12.30
N GLU A 263 5.11 -32.53 12.25
CA GLU A 263 5.49 -31.58 11.22
C GLU A 263 5.01 -32.12 9.87
N VAL A 264 4.08 -31.40 9.23
CA VAL A 264 3.67 -31.72 7.86
C VAL A 264 4.78 -31.24 6.94
N SER A 265 5.94 -31.91 7.09
CA SER A 265 7.07 -31.91 6.19
C SER A 265 6.49 -32.06 4.80
N PRO A 266 6.51 -31.00 3.96
CA PRO A 266 5.59 -30.95 2.83
C PRO A 266 5.83 -32.12 1.90
N GLU A 267 4.90 -33.08 1.88
CA GLU A 267 4.94 -34.24 0.99
C GLU A 267 4.82 -33.74 -0.46
N SER A 268 5.98 -33.41 -1.03
CA SER A 268 6.11 -32.63 -2.26
C SER A 268 5.20 -33.20 -3.35
N GLY A 269 4.24 -32.38 -3.79
CA GLY A 269 3.00 -32.80 -4.44
C GLY A 269 3.14 -33.99 -5.38
N HIS A 270 2.60 -35.13 -4.95
CA HIS A 270 2.56 -36.39 -5.71
C HIS A 270 3.93 -36.84 -6.28
N ARG A 271 4.86 -37.23 -5.40
CA ARG A 271 6.05 -38.05 -5.75
C ARG A 271 5.64 -39.41 -6.38
N LYS A 272 5.26 -39.40 -7.66
CA LYS A 272 5.10 -40.61 -8.48
C LYS A 272 6.47 -41.25 -8.71
N ARG A 273 6.96 -42.01 -7.73
CA ARG A 273 8.19 -42.84 -7.79
C ARG A 273 8.24 -43.57 -9.13
N GLN A 274 9.09 -43.10 -10.04
CA GLN A 274 9.16 -43.64 -11.39
C GLN A 274 9.84 -45.02 -11.37
N LYS A 275 9.45 -45.94 -12.26
CA LYS A 275 10.10 -47.25 -12.35
C LYS A 275 11.58 -47.07 -12.71
N ARG A 276 12.48 -47.51 -11.82
CA ARG A 276 13.93 -47.54 -12.04
C ARG A 276 14.26 -48.25 -13.35
N SER A 277 15.18 -47.69 -14.14
CA SER A 277 15.53 -48.17 -15.47
C SER A 277 16.97 -47.80 -15.82
N ALA A 278 17.83 -48.83 -15.94
CA ALA A 278 19.24 -48.69 -16.31
C ALA A 278 19.43 -47.91 -17.62
N ILE A 279 18.55 -48.11 -18.60
CA ILE A 279 18.60 -47.42 -19.90
C ILE A 279 18.39 -45.90 -19.71
N ARG A 280 17.44 -45.51 -18.87
CA ARG A 280 17.09 -44.11 -18.63
C ARG A 280 18.14 -43.40 -17.76
N ALA A 281 18.67 -44.07 -16.73
CA ALA A 281 19.80 -43.56 -15.96
C ALA A 281 21.04 -43.33 -16.85
N ARG A 282 21.41 -44.32 -17.69
CA ARG A 282 22.50 -44.18 -18.67
C ARG A 282 22.26 -43.04 -19.68
N TRP A 283 21.01 -42.77 -20.07
CA TRP A 283 20.68 -41.63 -20.93
C TRP A 283 20.92 -40.29 -20.23
N PHE A 284 20.47 -40.15 -18.99
CA PHE A 284 20.70 -38.93 -18.20
C PHE A 284 22.19 -38.66 -17.93
N VAL A 285 22.97 -39.69 -17.56
CA VAL A 285 24.43 -39.57 -17.40
C VAL A 285 25.10 -39.11 -18.71
N ARG A 286 24.77 -39.74 -19.85
CA ARG A 286 25.27 -39.31 -21.17
C ARG A 286 24.85 -37.87 -21.52
N ALA A 287 23.64 -37.46 -21.12
CA ALA A 287 23.15 -36.10 -21.33
C ALA A 287 23.90 -35.06 -20.47
N ALA A 288 24.40 -35.43 -19.29
CA ALA A 288 25.17 -34.56 -18.38
C ALA A 288 26.58 -34.21 -18.89
N ILE A 289 27.21 -35.09 -19.68
CA ILE A 289 28.57 -34.89 -20.24
C ILE A 289 28.67 -33.60 -21.06
N LYS A 290 27.68 -33.30 -21.91
CA LYS A 290 27.73 -32.15 -22.84
C LYS A 290 27.58 -30.78 -22.13
N PRO A 291 26.76 -30.61 -21.08
CA PRO A 291 26.81 -29.48 -20.16
C PRO A 291 28.10 -29.41 -19.31
N ALA A 292 28.56 -30.54 -18.75
CA ALA A 292 29.77 -30.60 -17.93
C ALA A 292 31.01 -30.13 -18.72
N ALA A 293 31.19 -30.61 -19.94
CA ALA A 293 32.25 -30.19 -20.87
C ALA A 293 32.15 -28.73 -21.35
N ARG A 294 31.12 -27.98 -20.90
CA ARG A 294 30.93 -26.54 -21.13
C ARG A 294 30.98 -25.71 -19.83
N GLY A 295 31.36 -26.31 -18.71
CA GLY A 295 31.43 -25.65 -17.40
C GLY A 295 30.07 -25.33 -16.77
N ASN A 296 29.01 -26.04 -17.18
CA ASN A 296 27.65 -25.90 -16.64
C ASN A 296 27.37 -27.04 -15.66
N ASP A 297 27.94 -26.92 -14.47
CA ASP A 297 27.81 -27.87 -13.36
C ASP A 297 26.35 -27.95 -12.87
N ALA A 298 25.63 -26.82 -12.84
CA ALA A 298 24.21 -26.81 -12.47
C ALA A 298 23.35 -27.74 -13.35
N ARG A 299 23.53 -27.72 -14.67
CA ARG A 299 22.79 -28.61 -15.57
C ARG A 299 23.29 -30.04 -15.53
N ALA A 300 24.59 -30.26 -15.26
CA ALA A 300 25.11 -31.60 -15.01
C ALA A 300 24.48 -32.21 -13.74
N ALA A 301 24.48 -31.48 -12.62
CA ALA A 301 23.90 -31.90 -11.34
C ALA A 301 22.41 -32.24 -11.46
N ILE A 302 21.59 -31.39 -12.10
CA ILE A 302 20.14 -31.65 -12.30
C ILE A 302 19.90 -32.91 -13.14
N LEU A 303 20.73 -33.17 -14.16
CA LEU A 303 20.65 -34.39 -14.95
C LEU A 303 21.15 -35.63 -14.18
N LEU A 304 22.13 -35.47 -13.27
CA LEU A 304 22.63 -36.57 -12.44
C LEU A 304 21.66 -36.91 -11.29
N ALA A 305 20.99 -35.93 -10.67
CA ALA A 305 19.84 -36.18 -9.78
C ALA A 305 18.74 -36.97 -10.52
N SER A 306 18.40 -36.56 -11.75
CA SER A 306 17.45 -37.29 -12.60
C SER A 306 17.91 -38.72 -12.95
N ALA A 307 19.23 -38.97 -12.96
CA ALA A 307 19.80 -40.29 -13.13
C ALA A 307 19.74 -41.13 -11.85
N LEU A 308 19.92 -40.53 -10.67
CA LEU A 308 19.82 -41.17 -9.35
C LEU A 308 18.41 -41.71 -9.08
N GLU A 309 17.35 -40.92 -9.32
CA GLU A 309 15.96 -41.40 -9.20
C GLU A 309 15.71 -42.63 -10.10
N ALA A 310 16.29 -42.62 -11.31
CA ALA A 310 16.13 -43.69 -12.30
C ALA A 310 17.06 -44.90 -12.09
N ALA A 311 18.06 -44.84 -11.20
CA ALA A 311 19.15 -45.82 -11.15
C ALA A 311 18.75 -47.16 -10.47
N PRO A 312 19.19 -48.31 -11.01
CA PRO A 312 19.35 -49.54 -10.22
C PRO A 312 20.48 -49.39 -9.19
N ALA A 313 20.40 -50.13 -8.08
CA ALA A 313 21.31 -50.00 -6.94
C ALA A 313 22.80 -50.14 -7.28
N GLU A 314 23.14 -51.00 -8.25
CA GLU A 314 24.51 -51.19 -8.77
C GLU A 314 25.12 -49.89 -9.34
N MET A 315 24.31 -49.04 -9.98
CA MET A 315 24.77 -47.81 -10.62
C MET A 315 24.70 -46.59 -9.69
N THR A 316 23.95 -46.68 -8.58
CA THR A 316 23.71 -45.53 -7.69
C THR A 316 25.01 -44.95 -7.13
N ARG A 317 26.00 -45.77 -6.75
CA ARG A 317 27.28 -45.27 -6.20
C ARG A 317 28.09 -44.42 -7.18
N ASP A 318 28.20 -44.86 -8.43
CA ASP A 318 28.97 -44.14 -9.47
C ASP A 318 28.29 -42.81 -9.83
N ILE A 319 26.97 -42.85 -10.04
CA ILE A 319 26.18 -41.65 -10.34
C ILE A 319 26.19 -40.67 -9.15
N GLN A 320 26.16 -41.17 -7.91
CA GLN A 320 26.26 -40.35 -6.69
C GLN A 320 27.62 -39.64 -6.61
N SER A 321 28.72 -40.36 -6.86
CA SER A 321 30.07 -39.79 -6.91
C SER A 321 30.18 -38.67 -7.96
N GLN A 322 29.63 -38.89 -9.16
CA GLN A 322 29.59 -37.88 -10.22
C GLN A 322 28.71 -36.67 -9.85
N PHE A 323 27.56 -36.90 -9.20
CA PHE A 323 26.66 -35.85 -8.72
C PHE A 323 27.36 -34.97 -7.68
N GLU A 324 27.94 -35.58 -6.64
CA GLU A 324 28.67 -34.86 -5.59
C GLU A 324 29.90 -34.12 -6.13
N THR A 325 30.61 -34.67 -7.12
CA THR A 325 31.74 -33.98 -7.78
C THR A 325 31.30 -32.68 -8.47
N HIS A 326 30.09 -32.62 -9.04
CA HIS A 326 29.58 -31.40 -9.65
C HIS A 326 29.03 -30.40 -8.61
N LEU A 327 28.46 -30.87 -7.50
CA LEU A 327 28.05 -30.02 -6.38
C LEU A 327 29.25 -29.39 -5.67
N ASP A 328 30.29 -30.17 -5.40
CA ASP A 328 31.55 -29.74 -4.80
C ASP A 328 32.25 -28.63 -5.62
N ARG A 329 32.30 -28.81 -6.95
CA ARG A 329 32.78 -27.78 -7.87
C ARG A 329 31.92 -26.52 -7.83
N LEU A 330 30.60 -26.65 -7.82
CA LEU A 330 29.71 -25.48 -7.77
C LEU A 330 29.81 -24.73 -6.44
N ALA A 331 29.89 -25.43 -5.30
CA ALA A 331 30.13 -24.84 -4.00
C ALA A 331 31.48 -24.11 -3.93
N THR A 332 32.56 -24.76 -4.38
CA THR A 332 33.90 -24.17 -4.43
C THR A 332 33.94 -22.90 -5.29
N ARG A 333 33.27 -22.92 -6.46
CA ARG A 333 33.14 -21.75 -7.34
C ARG A 333 32.32 -20.63 -6.70
N LEU A 334 31.25 -20.93 -5.96
CA LEU A 334 30.46 -19.93 -5.23
C LEU A 334 31.25 -19.26 -4.11
N ILE A 335 31.96 -20.03 -3.28
CA ILE A 335 32.78 -19.51 -2.18
C ILE A 335 33.83 -18.53 -2.71
N HIS A 336 34.54 -18.91 -3.79
CA HIS A 336 35.50 -18.02 -4.46
C HIS A 336 34.82 -16.82 -5.16
N ALA A 337 33.61 -16.98 -5.69
CA ALA A 337 32.88 -15.88 -6.35
C ALA A 337 32.34 -14.82 -5.38
N LEU A 338 32.23 -15.17 -4.09
CA LEU A 338 31.58 -14.39 -3.03
C LEU A 338 32.52 -14.03 -1.88
N GLU A 339 33.81 -14.41 -1.96
CA GLU A 339 34.84 -14.18 -0.94
C GLU A 339 34.48 -14.74 0.46
N LEU A 340 33.70 -15.83 0.50
CA LEU A 340 33.20 -16.46 1.73
C LEU A 340 34.25 -17.32 2.44
N GLU A 341 34.04 -17.59 3.74
CA GLU A 341 34.86 -18.55 4.48
C GLU A 341 34.74 -19.98 3.92
N ALA A 342 35.87 -20.69 3.87
CA ALA A 342 35.93 -22.11 3.53
C ALA A 342 35.16 -23.02 4.51
N SER A 343 34.88 -22.54 5.73
CA SER A 343 34.03 -23.20 6.74
C SER A 343 32.61 -23.49 6.23
N THR A 344 32.11 -22.66 5.31
CA THR A 344 30.74 -22.75 4.76
C THR A 344 30.53 -23.85 3.72
N HIS A 345 31.60 -24.47 3.21
CA HIS A 345 31.56 -25.38 2.05
C HIS A 345 30.59 -26.55 2.22
N THR A 346 30.64 -27.25 3.36
CA THR A 346 29.77 -28.40 3.63
C THR A 346 28.29 -28.03 3.59
N ARG A 347 27.92 -26.89 4.21
CA ARG A 347 26.54 -26.37 4.20
C ARG A 347 26.08 -26.05 2.77
N TRP A 348 26.92 -25.36 1.98
CA TRP A 348 26.62 -25.08 0.57
C TRP A 348 26.43 -26.38 -0.23
N LYS A 349 27.26 -27.41 -0.03
CA LYS A 349 27.12 -28.70 -0.72
C LYS A 349 25.79 -29.40 -0.38
N GLU A 350 25.43 -29.49 0.91
CA GLU A 350 24.18 -30.13 1.37
C GLU A 350 22.94 -29.41 0.85
N VAL A 351 22.91 -28.08 0.96
CA VAL A 351 21.83 -27.25 0.46
C VAL A 351 21.70 -27.36 -1.07
N LEU A 352 22.80 -27.25 -1.82
CA LEU A 352 22.80 -27.36 -3.29
C LEU A 352 22.30 -28.73 -3.77
N ALA A 353 22.57 -29.82 -3.03
CA ALA A 353 21.99 -31.13 -3.31
C ALA A 353 20.46 -31.09 -3.26
N SER A 354 19.89 -30.53 -2.18
CA SER A 354 18.44 -30.44 -2.00
C SER A 354 17.76 -29.58 -3.09
N VAL A 355 18.38 -28.48 -3.53
CA VAL A 355 17.86 -27.68 -4.66
C VAL A 355 17.98 -28.44 -5.99
N ALA A 356 19.08 -29.16 -6.23
CA ALA A 356 19.28 -29.93 -7.45
C ALA A 356 18.30 -31.11 -7.59
N GLU A 357 17.94 -31.75 -6.48
CA GLU A 357 16.86 -32.76 -6.42
C GLU A 357 15.49 -32.14 -6.70
N ALA A 358 15.14 -31.01 -6.07
CA ALA A 358 13.90 -30.30 -6.34
C ALA A 358 13.82 -29.78 -7.80
N ALA A 359 14.96 -29.52 -8.44
CA ALA A 359 15.08 -29.02 -9.80
C ALA A 359 14.81 -30.07 -10.90
N GLN A 360 14.74 -31.37 -10.58
CA GLN A 360 14.44 -32.41 -11.58
C GLN A 360 12.95 -32.46 -11.97
N TYR A 361 12.06 -32.02 -11.09
CA TYR A 361 10.61 -32.15 -11.24
C TYR A 361 9.99 -31.00 -12.05
N GLY A 362 10.04 -31.13 -13.37
CA GLY A 362 9.29 -30.30 -14.32
C GLY A 362 10.15 -29.40 -15.23
N PHE A 363 9.56 -28.93 -16.33
CA PHE A 363 10.25 -28.06 -17.27
C PHE A 363 10.38 -26.64 -16.71
N TRP A 364 11.61 -26.22 -16.40
CA TRP A 364 11.97 -24.87 -16.01
C TRP A 364 11.24 -24.37 -14.75
N ASN A 365 11.19 -25.22 -13.71
CA ASN A 365 10.63 -24.92 -12.39
C ASN A 365 11.51 -23.93 -11.57
N ASN A 366 11.02 -23.42 -10.44
CA ASN A 366 11.73 -22.40 -9.65
C ASN A 366 13.04 -22.91 -9.03
N ALA A 367 13.11 -24.18 -8.61
CA ALA A 367 14.34 -24.78 -8.08
C ALA A 367 15.44 -24.82 -9.15
N SER A 368 15.13 -25.28 -10.37
CA SER A 368 16.09 -25.27 -11.49
C SER A 368 16.56 -23.86 -11.81
N ARG A 369 15.65 -22.89 -11.84
CA ARG A 369 15.97 -21.47 -12.03
C ARG A 369 16.88 -20.90 -10.94
N LEU A 370 16.76 -21.36 -9.69
CA LEU A 370 17.60 -20.95 -8.57
C LEU A 370 19.05 -21.45 -8.77
N VAL A 371 19.25 -22.75 -9.01
CA VAL A 371 20.61 -23.30 -9.27
C VAL A 371 21.26 -22.63 -10.50
N TYR A 372 20.46 -22.27 -11.50
CA TYR A 372 20.95 -21.52 -12.68
C TYR A 372 21.32 -20.05 -12.39
N ASP A 373 20.75 -19.38 -11.38
CA ASP A 373 21.24 -18.05 -10.95
C ASP A 373 22.57 -18.19 -10.20
N LEU A 374 22.71 -19.18 -9.31
CA LEU A 374 23.96 -19.46 -8.59
C LEU A 374 25.09 -19.83 -9.57
N GLN A 375 24.78 -20.60 -10.61
CA GLN A 375 25.71 -20.86 -11.70
C GLN A 375 26.15 -19.60 -12.44
N LYS A 376 25.28 -18.57 -12.55
CA LYS A 376 25.65 -17.28 -13.14
C LYS A 376 26.57 -16.46 -12.24
N VAL A 377 26.33 -16.42 -10.93
CA VAL A 377 27.23 -15.76 -9.95
C VAL A 377 28.69 -16.20 -10.16
N CYS A 378 28.92 -17.51 -10.33
CA CYS A 378 30.23 -18.07 -10.66
C CYS A 378 30.76 -17.58 -12.01
N ILE A 379 29.94 -17.61 -13.07
CA ILE A 379 30.36 -17.22 -14.42
C ILE A 379 30.60 -15.69 -14.54
N ASP A 380 29.92 -14.89 -13.73
CA ASP A 380 30.05 -13.43 -13.67
C ASP A 380 31.26 -12.96 -12.85
N SER A 381 31.73 -13.76 -11.87
CA SER A 381 33.01 -13.54 -11.20
C SER A 381 34.21 -14.02 -12.02
N GLU A 382 34.08 -15.16 -12.70
CA GLU A 382 35.12 -15.78 -13.55
C GLU A 382 35.41 -15.03 -14.85
N ARG A 383 34.43 -14.30 -15.41
CA ARG A 383 34.52 -13.78 -16.79
C ARG A 383 34.27 -12.28 -16.89
N GLU A 384 35.32 -11.57 -17.29
CA GLU A 384 35.23 -10.18 -17.74
C GLU A 384 34.16 -9.99 -18.82
N THR A 385 33.38 -8.93 -18.67
CA THR A 385 32.32 -8.54 -19.60
C THR A 385 32.72 -7.26 -20.34
N TYR A 386 32.40 -7.22 -21.64
CA TYR A 386 32.81 -6.19 -22.58
C TYR A 386 31.59 -5.67 -23.37
N GLN A 387 31.48 -4.35 -23.52
CA GLN A 387 30.59 -3.70 -24.47
C GLN A 387 31.18 -3.77 -25.88
N ILE A 388 30.31 -3.80 -26.90
CA ILE A 388 30.72 -3.77 -28.32
C ILE A 388 30.26 -2.45 -28.95
N ASP A 389 31.16 -1.48 -29.06
CA ASP A 389 30.84 -0.10 -29.45
C ASP A 389 30.91 0.13 -30.96
N THR A 390 30.17 -0.66 -31.73
CA THR A 390 30.17 -0.66 -33.21
C THR A 390 30.04 0.73 -33.84
N TRP A 391 29.04 1.51 -33.42
CA TRP A 391 28.83 2.87 -33.92
C TRP A 391 30.01 3.80 -33.60
N GLN A 392 30.61 3.68 -32.40
CA GLN A 392 31.73 4.53 -32.00
C GLN A 392 33.04 4.12 -32.67
N TRP A 393 33.25 2.82 -32.92
CA TRP A 393 34.34 2.29 -33.75
C TRP A 393 34.20 2.78 -35.20
N LEU A 394 33.02 2.65 -35.80
CA LEU A 394 32.74 3.04 -37.19
C LEU A 394 32.92 4.55 -37.41
N PHE A 395 32.25 5.40 -36.63
CA PHE A 395 32.34 6.86 -36.78
C PHE A 395 33.70 7.44 -36.36
N SER A 396 34.54 6.68 -35.65
CA SER A 396 35.93 7.08 -35.36
C SER A 396 36.94 6.54 -36.38
N PHE A 397 36.49 5.86 -37.44
CA PHE A 397 37.34 5.17 -38.42
C PHE A 397 38.36 4.24 -37.74
N GLY A 398 37.88 3.46 -36.76
CA GLY A 398 38.69 2.49 -36.01
C GLY A 398 39.63 3.09 -34.95
N ARG A 399 39.65 4.42 -34.74
CA ARG A 399 40.50 5.08 -33.74
C ARG A 399 40.08 4.82 -32.29
N LYS A 400 38.84 4.35 -32.08
CA LYS A 400 38.35 3.86 -30.78
C LYS A 400 38.23 2.33 -30.80
N PRO A 401 38.45 1.64 -29.67
CA PRO A 401 38.36 0.18 -29.63
C PRO A 401 36.93 -0.30 -29.90
N LEU A 402 36.80 -1.45 -30.57
CA LEU A 402 35.50 -2.11 -30.77
C LEU A 402 34.98 -2.79 -29.50
N LYS A 403 35.88 -3.18 -28.59
CA LYS A 403 35.56 -3.76 -27.28
C LYS A 403 35.91 -2.78 -26.17
N THR A 404 34.97 -2.48 -25.29
CA THR A 404 35.18 -1.65 -24.09
C THR A 404 34.96 -2.51 -22.84
N PRO A 405 35.94 -2.68 -21.93
CA PRO A 405 35.76 -3.49 -20.72
C PRO A 405 34.78 -2.81 -19.75
N LEU A 406 34.00 -3.62 -19.03
CA LEU A 406 32.98 -3.17 -18.07
C LEU A 406 33.31 -3.66 -16.64
N PRO A 407 34.37 -3.12 -16.00
CA PRO A 407 34.95 -3.68 -14.78
C PRO A 407 33.95 -3.74 -13.60
N ASN A 408 33.08 -2.73 -13.51
CA ASN A 408 32.12 -2.57 -12.42
C ASN A 408 30.84 -3.40 -12.60
N GLN A 409 30.60 -4.00 -13.78
CA GLN A 409 29.36 -4.74 -14.03
C GLN A 409 29.27 -6.05 -13.22
N LYS A 410 30.40 -6.73 -12.95
CA LYS A 410 30.40 -8.04 -12.26
C LYS A 410 29.70 -8.01 -10.91
N LEU A 411 29.97 -6.98 -10.10
CA LEU A 411 29.42 -6.76 -8.76
C LEU A 411 27.88 -6.70 -8.81
N VAL A 412 27.38 -5.98 -9.82
CA VAL A 412 25.97 -5.68 -10.02
C VAL A 412 25.21 -6.89 -10.56
N LEU A 413 25.82 -7.69 -11.46
CA LEU A 413 25.25 -8.97 -11.90
C LEU A 413 25.20 -10.00 -10.76
N ILE A 414 26.27 -10.12 -9.96
CA ILE A 414 26.32 -11.02 -8.81
C ILE A 414 25.20 -10.68 -7.81
N THR A 415 25.13 -9.43 -7.35
CA THR A 415 24.09 -8.95 -6.41
C THR A 415 22.68 -9.21 -6.95
N ARG A 416 22.44 -8.91 -8.24
CA ARG A 416 21.16 -9.17 -8.94
C ARG A 416 20.83 -10.66 -9.04
N HIS A 417 21.81 -11.54 -9.23
CA HIS A 417 21.58 -12.99 -9.28
C HIS A 417 21.35 -13.61 -7.90
N LEU A 418 21.96 -13.08 -6.84
CA LEU A 418 21.67 -13.46 -5.46
C LEU A 418 20.25 -13.04 -5.04
N ARG A 419 19.86 -11.75 -5.21
CA ARG A 419 18.48 -11.29 -4.95
C ARG A 419 17.43 -12.07 -5.78
N LEU A 420 17.75 -12.47 -7.02
CA LEU A 420 16.89 -13.34 -7.82
C LEU A 420 16.79 -14.78 -7.28
N ALA A 421 17.87 -15.34 -6.74
CA ALA A 421 17.87 -16.67 -6.11
C ALA A 421 17.02 -16.66 -4.83
N ILE A 422 17.21 -15.66 -3.95
CA ILE A 422 16.39 -15.46 -2.73
C ILE A 422 14.90 -15.42 -3.08
N SER A 423 14.51 -14.60 -4.07
CA SER A 423 13.10 -14.49 -4.51
C SER A 423 12.47 -15.80 -5.04
N ARG A 424 13.28 -16.84 -5.28
CA ARG A 424 12.85 -18.15 -5.77
C ARG A 424 12.76 -19.20 -4.66
N ILE A 425 13.37 -18.98 -3.49
CA ILE A 425 13.43 -19.94 -2.36
C ILE A 425 12.01 -20.36 -1.93
N GLY A 426 11.18 -19.40 -1.52
CA GLY A 426 9.82 -19.68 -1.01
C GLY A 426 8.86 -20.31 -2.03
N ALA A 427 9.22 -20.29 -3.31
CA ALA A 427 8.45 -20.92 -4.40
C ALA A 427 9.17 -22.14 -5.02
N ALA A 428 10.27 -22.59 -4.43
CA ALA A 428 10.95 -23.84 -4.75
C ALA A 428 10.53 -24.94 -3.75
N GLN A 429 10.29 -26.16 -4.24
CA GLN A 429 9.81 -27.28 -3.43
C GLN A 429 10.96 -27.96 -2.66
N ILE A 430 11.65 -27.18 -1.84
CA ILE A 430 12.77 -27.58 -0.96
C ILE A 430 12.22 -27.91 0.43
N ALA A 431 12.81 -28.91 1.11
CA ALA A 431 12.44 -29.29 2.48
C ALA A 431 12.66 -28.13 3.48
N PRO A 432 11.86 -27.99 4.57
CA PRO A 432 11.85 -26.80 5.42
C PRO A 432 13.23 -26.40 5.96
N ARG A 433 13.93 -27.32 6.66
CA ARG A 433 15.28 -27.07 7.22
C ARG A 433 16.29 -26.56 6.18
N HIS A 434 16.39 -27.22 5.02
CA HIS A 434 17.31 -26.79 3.95
C HIS A 434 16.86 -25.50 3.27
N ARG A 435 15.59 -25.09 3.39
CA ARG A 435 15.07 -23.83 2.85
C ARG A 435 15.47 -22.64 3.72
N GLU A 436 15.41 -22.81 5.04
CA GLU A 436 15.85 -21.84 6.03
C GLU A 436 17.38 -21.65 5.97
N GLU A 437 18.15 -22.74 5.93
CA GLU A 437 19.60 -22.67 5.77
C GLU A 437 20.03 -22.07 4.41
N LEU A 438 19.30 -22.37 3.32
CA LEU A 438 19.50 -21.70 2.02
C LEU A 438 19.19 -20.20 2.06
N TYR A 439 18.18 -19.77 2.82
CA TYR A 439 17.82 -18.37 2.96
C TYR A 439 18.94 -17.61 3.67
N LEU A 440 19.36 -18.06 4.85
CA LEU A 440 20.43 -17.44 5.63
C LEU A 440 21.76 -17.37 4.84
N LEU A 441 22.15 -18.46 4.16
CA LEU A 441 23.37 -18.48 3.34
C LEU A 441 23.31 -17.55 2.13
N LEU A 442 22.14 -17.36 1.51
CA LEU A 442 21.99 -16.44 0.39
C LEU A 442 21.81 -14.99 0.81
N GLU A 443 21.21 -14.74 1.97
CA GLU A 443 21.04 -13.41 2.56
C GLU A 443 22.38 -12.81 2.97
N ASP A 444 23.20 -13.55 3.73
CA ASP A 444 24.58 -13.14 4.08
C ASP A 444 25.45 -12.91 2.84
N ALA A 445 25.39 -13.82 1.86
CA ALA A 445 26.08 -13.65 0.58
C ALA A 445 25.59 -12.43 -0.20
N ALA A 446 24.29 -12.14 -0.20
CA ALA A 446 23.71 -10.98 -0.87
C ALA A 446 24.10 -9.67 -0.17
N HIS A 447 24.03 -9.63 1.16
CA HIS A 447 24.45 -8.48 1.97
C HIS A 447 25.95 -8.21 1.78
N SER A 448 26.79 -9.24 1.80
CA SER A 448 28.23 -9.12 1.55
C SER A 448 28.55 -8.63 0.13
N ALA A 449 27.89 -9.17 -0.89
CA ALA A 449 28.03 -8.70 -2.27
C ALA A 449 27.55 -7.25 -2.46
N GLU A 450 26.45 -6.87 -1.81
CA GLU A 450 25.92 -5.51 -1.81
C GLU A 450 26.88 -4.54 -1.11
N LYS A 451 27.42 -4.90 0.06
CA LYS A 451 28.40 -4.12 0.82
C LYS A 451 29.68 -3.89 0.01
N LEU A 452 30.16 -4.91 -0.72
CA LEU A 452 31.27 -4.79 -1.67
C LEU A 452 30.93 -3.86 -2.85
N ALA A 453 29.73 -4.00 -3.43
CA ALA A 453 29.27 -3.15 -4.52
C ALA A 453 29.15 -1.68 -4.10
N ARG A 454 28.50 -1.39 -2.97
CA ARG A 454 28.41 -0.03 -2.40
C ARG A 454 29.81 0.54 -2.14
N ARG A 455 30.73 -0.23 -1.51
CA ARG A 455 32.11 0.19 -1.22
C ARG A 455 32.92 0.57 -2.47
N GLN A 456 32.76 -0.15 -3.58
CA GLN A 456 33.50 0.14 -4.83
C GLN A 456 32.85 1.24 -5.67
N LEU A 457 31.52 1.31 -5.71
CA LEU A 457 30.79 2.25 -6.58
C LEU A 457 30.59 3.64 -5.96
N LYS A 458 30.47 3.74 -4.63
CA LYS A 458 30.28 5.00 -3.89
C LYS A 458 31.30 6.10 -4.28
N PRO A 459 32.63 5.90 -4.17
CA PRO A 459 33.59 6.95 -4.51
C PRO A 459 33.54 7.38 -5.99
N LEU A 460 33.16 6.49 -6.91
CA LEU A 460 33.02 6.80 -8.33
C LEU A 460 31.78 7.67 -8.63
N ILE A 461 30.70 7.49 -7.87
CA ILE A 461 29.51 8.35 -7.93
C ILE A 461 29.83 9.71 -7.29
N GLU A 462 30.46 9.73 -6.11
CA GLU A 462 30.81 10.96 -5.41
C GLU A 462 31.71 11.88 -6.23
N GLU A 463 32.80 11.34 -6.81
CA GLU A 463 33.72 12.13 -7.63
C GLU A 463 33.04 12.64 -8.92
N ALA A 464 32.18 11.83 -9.55
CA ALA A 464 31.42 12.25 -10.73
C ALA A 464 30.37 13.35 -10.42
N LEU A 465 29.83 13.39 -9.20
CA LEU A 465 28.98 14.49 -8.73
C LEU A 465 29.82 15.74 -8.44
N ARG A 466 30.87 15.64 -7.63
CA ARG A 466 31.74 16.78 -7.25
C ARG A 466 32.34 17.47 -8.49
N THR A 467 32.94 16.71 -9.41
CA THR A 467 33.52 17.24 -10.65
C THR A 467 32.51 17.85 -11.63
N SER A 468 31.21 17.54 -11.49
CA SER A 468 30.15 18.17 -12.27
C SER A 468 29.78 19.59 -11.78
N GLY A 469 30.19 19.96 -10.57
CA GLY A 469 29.75 21.17 -9.87
C GLY A 469 28.61 20.93 -8.87
N LEU A 470 28.25 19.68 -8.58
CA LEU A 470 27.37 19.33 -7.45
C LEU A 470 28.21 19.22 -6.17
N VAL A 471 28.49 20.38 -5.56
CA VAL A 471 29.25 20.51 -4.31
C VAL A 471 28.31 21.02 -3.21
N SER A 472 28.37 20.41 -2.02
CA SER A 472 27.62 20.88 -0.86
C SER A 472 28.24 22.17 -0.31
N THR A 473 27.41 23.18 -0.02
CA THR A 473 27.88 24.46 0.53
C THR A 473 27.71 24.61 2.04
N ASN A 474 27.00 23.68 2.68
CA ASN A 474 26.70 23.67 4.12
C ASN A 474 26.46 22.24 4.62
N PHE A 475 26.37 22.08 5.94
CA PHE A 475 26.18 20.79 6.62
C PHE A 475 25.00 19.98 6.05
N VAL A 476 23.82 20.60 5.94
CA VAL A 476 22.60 19.92 5.49
C VAL A 476 22.68 19.53 4.00
N GLU A 477 23.34 20.33 3.17
CA GLU A 477 23.66 19.97 1.79
C GLU A 477 24.68 18.81 1.69
N THR A 478 25.58 18.66 2.66
CA THR A 478 26.51 17.51 2.74
C THR A 478 25.77 16.23 3.14
N MET A 479 24.84 16.29 4.10
CA MET A 479 23.98 15.15 4.44
C MET A 479 23.13 14.72 3.24
N ALA A 480 22.55 15.70 2.53
CA ALA A 480 21.77 15.46 1.31
C ALA A 480 22.63 14.95 0.13
N PHE A 481 23.91 15.33 0.04
CA PHE A 481 24.85 14.77 -0.94
C PHE A 481 25.06 13.27 -0.68
N GLY A 482 25.35 12.88 0.57
CA GLY A 482 25.48 11.47 0.94
C GLY A 482 24.19 10.68 0.64
N ARG A 483 23.02 11.24 0.96
CA ARG A 483 21.72 10.62 0.67
C ARG A 483 21.46 10.44 -0.83
N VAL A 484 21.79 11.42 -1.67
CA VAL A 484 21.68 11.29 -3.14
C VAL A 484 22.57 10.16 -3.67
N VAL A 485 23.78 10.02 -3.12
CA VAL A 485 24.70 8.93 -3.50
C VAL A 485 24.13 7.57 -3.11
N ASP A 486 23.59 7.44 -1.90
CA ASP A 486 23.02 6.17 -1.42
C ASP A 486 21.72 5.81 -2.16
N GLU A 487 20.83 6.77 -2.44
CA GLU A 487 19.64 6.56 -3.29
C GLU A 487 20.03 6.07 -4.70
N LEU A 488 21.14 6.53 -5.27
CA LEU A 488 21.63 6.05 -6.57
C LEU A 488 22.27 4.64 -6.48
N LEU A 489 22.89 4.29 -5.34
CA LEU A 489 23.37 2.94 -5.07
C LEU A 489 22.20 1.95 -4.90
N ASP A 490 21.11 2.35 -4.24
CA ASP A 490 19.90 1.51 -4.11
C ASP A 490 19.35 1.10 -5.49
N HIS A 491 19.26 2.05 -6.44
CA HIS A 491 18.84 1.73 -7.81
C HIS A 491 19.79 0.73 -8.51
N VAL A 492 21.10 0.80 -8.24
CA VAL A 492 22.06 -0.20 -8.75
C VAL A 492 21.81 -1.59 -8.17
N VAL A 493 21.56 -1.67 -6.86
CA VAL A 493 21.29 -2.92 -6.14
C VAL A 493 19.94 -3.55 -6.56
N GLU A 494 18.89 -2.74 -6.66
CA GLU A 494 17.54 -3.19 -7.04
C GLU A 494 17.41 -3.57 -8.52
N GLN A 495 17.86 -2.68 -9.41
CA GLN A 495 17.54 -2.73 -10.85
C GLN A 495 18.70 -3.26 -11.70
N GLY A 496 19.92 -3.21 -11.18
CA GLY A 496 21.15 -3.56 -11.90
C GLY A 496 21.71 -2.43 -12.77
N PHE A 497 21.16 -1.22 -12.67
CA PHE A 497 21.60 0.00 -13.35
C PHE A 497 20.93 1.24 -12.78
N PHE A 498 21.43 2.42 -13.14
CA PHE A 498 20.68 3.68 -13.02
C PHE A 498 20.92 4.57 -14.26
N GLY A 499 20.31 5.75 -14.33
CA GLY A 499 20.46 6.64 -15.48
C GLY A 499 20.02 8.07 -15.20
N LEU A 500 20.05 8.93 -16.23
CA LEU A 500 19.81 10.37 -16.10
C LEU A 500 18.51 10.73 -15.35
N GLY A 501 17.44 9.97 -15.56
CA GLY A 501 16.16 10.16 -14.85
C GLY A 501 16.27 9.93 -13.34
N HIS A 502 16.99 8.88 -12.91
CA HIS A 502 17.22 8.59 -11.49
C HIS A 502 18.12 9.65 -10.84
N VAL A 503 19.17 10.11 -11.53
CA VAL A 503 20.04 11.21 -11.04
C VAL A 503 19.25 12.51 -10.88
N ARG A 504 18.39 12.84 -11.85
CA ARG A 504 17.48 13.99 -11.74
C ARG A 504 16.54 13.84 -10.56
N ASP A 505 15.84 12.71 -10.44
CA ASP A 505 14.80 12.52 -9.43
C ASP A 505 15.39 12.50 -8.01
N ALA A 506 16.56 11.89 -7.81
CA ALA A 506 17.28 11.98 -6.53
C ALA A 506 17.56 13.45 -6.16
N LEU A 507 18.08 14.26 -7.10
CA LEU A 507 18.33 15.69 -6.92
C LEU A 507 17.05 16.55 -6.82
N SER A 508 15.94 16.16 -7.45
CA SER A 508 14.67 16.91 -7.38
C SER A 508 14.00 16.73 -6.01
N ARG A 509 14.13 15.54 -5.42
CA ARG A 509 13.62 15.15 -4.10
C ARG A 509 14.49 15.68 -2.96
N ASN A 510 15.80 15.50 -3.04
CA ASN A 510 16.75 15.86 -1.98
C ASN A 510 17.05 17.36 -1.88
N ALA A 511 17.72 17.76 -0.79
CA ALA A 511 18.10 19.16 -0.56
C ALA A 511 19.34 19.64 -1.34
N LEU A 512 20.17 18.74 -1.88
CA LEU A 512 21.26 19.11 -2.80
C LEU A 512 20.67 19.64 -4.12
N LYS A 513 21.03 20.88 -4.50
CA LYS A 513 20.44 21.58 -5.66
C LYS A 513 21.50 22.13 -6.62
N LEU A 514 21.14 22.23 -7.89
CA LEU A 514 21.88 22.93 -8.92
C LEU A 514 21.96 24.44 -8.61
N SER A 515 23.08 25.06 -8.94
CA SER A 515 23.16 26.51 -9.10
C SER A 515 22.35 26.99 -10.32
N ASP A 516 22.02 28.27 -10.35
CA ASP A 516 21.55 28.94 -11.56
C ASP A 516 22.66 28.95 -12.65
N LEU A 517 22.27 29.12 -13.91
CA LEU A 517 23.18 29.12 -15.05
C LEU A 517 24.06 30.39 -15.04
N SER A 518 25.37 30.20 -15.00
CA SER A 518 26.35 31.30 -14.94
C SER A 518 26.58 32.01 -16.27
N SER A 519 26.40 31.31 -17.40
CA SER A 519 26.82 31.82 -18.71
C SER A 519 26.18 31.10 -19.91
N VAL A 520 26.20 31.76 -21.07
CA VAL A 520 25.81 31.15 -22.36
C VAL A 520 26.71 29.96 -22.72
N LYS A 521 28.01 30.01 -22.36
CA LYS A 521 28.95 28.89 -22.50
C LYS A 521 28.51 27.67 -21.70
N GLU A 522 27.95 27.87 -20.51
CA GLU A 522 27.39 26.80 -19.68
C GLU A 522 26.10 26.22 -20.27
N PHE A 523 25.22 27.03 -20.87
CA PHE A 523 24.03 26.50 -21.59
C PHE A 523 24.42 25.53 -22.72
N PHE A 524 25.36 25.92 -23.61
CA PHE A 524 25.89 25.03 -24.65
C PHE A 524 26.72 23.87 -24.07
N GLY A 525 27.39 24.11 -22.95
CA GLY A 525 28.09 23.09 -22.16
C GLY A 525 27.16 22.07 -21.51
N GLY A 526 25.91 22.43 -21.20
CA GLY A 526 25.02 21.71 -20.29
C GLY A 526 25.23 22.12 -18.82
N ASP A 527 24.13 22.14 -18.06
CA ASP A 527 24.11 22.37 -16.61
C ASP A 527 24.80 21.25 -15.81
N ALA A 528 24.90 21.37 -14.48
CA ALA A 528 25.59 20.36 -13.66
C ALA A 528 24.97 18.95 -13.75
N LEU A 529 23.66 18.81 -14.01
CA LEU A 529 23.03 17.52 -14.31
C LEU A 529 23.53 16.94 -15.65
N LEU A 530 23.59 17.74 -16.71
CA LEU A 530 24.16 17.31 -18.00
C LEU A 530 25.69 17.16 -17.97
N LYS A 531 26.41 17.78 -17.03
CA LYS A 531 27.82 17.49 -16.74
C LYS A 531 27.94 16.12 -16.04
N THR A 532 27.10 15.84 -15.05
CA THR A 532 27.00 14.54 -14.36
C THR A 532 26.76 13.40 -15.35
N ASP A 533 25.87 13.57 -16.34
CA ASP A 533 25.62 12.58 -17.42
C ASP A 533 26.88 12.17 -18.20
N ARG A 534 27.89 13.04 -18.28
CA ARG A 534 29.18 12.77 -18.92
C ARG A 534 30.23 12.27 -17.93
N ALA A 535 30.19 12.73 -16.69
CA ALA A 535 31.10 12.30 -15.63
C ALA A 535 30.88 10.81 -15.29
N LEU A 536 29.62 10.38 -15.17
CA LEU A 536 29.26 8.98 -14.87
C LEU A 536 29.50 8.00 -16.05
N GLU A 537 29.48 8.48 -17.31
CA GLU A 537 29.51 7.66 -18.53
C GLU A 537 30.71 6.70 -18.62
N LYS A 538 31.90 7.11 -18.14
CA LYS A 538 33.12 6.28 -18.19
C LYS A 538 33.37 5.47 -16.91
N PRO A 539 33.37 6.04 -15.69
CA PRO A 539 33.73 5.30 -14.47
C PRO A 539 32.71 4.19 -14.15
N LEU A 540 31.44 4.42 -14.51
CA LEU A 540 30.34 3.47 -14.27
C LEU A 540 29.87 2.81 -15.56
N ALA A 541 30.78 2.62 -16.53
CA ALA A 541 30.48 1.94 -17.79
C ALA A 541 29.79 0.58 -17.54
N GLY A 542 28.64 0.38 -18.18
CA GLY A 542 27.82 -0.82 -18.04
C GLY A 542 26.84 -0.83 -16.85
N VAL A 543 26.96 0.13 -15.92
CA VAL A 543 26.11 0.33 -14.73
C VAL A 543 25.29 1.63 -14.84
N TYR A 544 25.91 2.74 -15.25
CA TYR A 544 25.20 3.98 -15.60
C TYR A 544 24.73 3.94 -17.05
N GLN A 545 23.44 4.22 -17.27
CA GLN A 545 22.81 4.35 -18.57
C GLN A 545 22.60 5.83 -18.89
N ARG A 546 23.35 6.30 -19.90
CA ARG A 546 23.32 7.68 -20.35
C ARG A 546 21.94 8.12 -20.83
N GLY A 547 21.56 9.37 -20.54
CA GLY A 547 20.28 9.91 -20.97
C GLY A 547 20.08 9.87 -22.51
N PRO A 548 18.90 9.49 -23.01
CA PRO A 548 18.60 9.57 -24.44
C PRO A 548 18.60 11.03 -24.93
N LEU A 549 18.72 11.24 -26.24
CA LEU A 549 18.91 12.57 -26.83
C LEU A 549 17.78 13.54 -26.48
N TYR A 550 16.53 13.07 -26.48
CA TYR A 550 15.36 13.90 -26.18
C TYR A 550 15.36 14.42 -24.73
N LEU A 551 15.64 13.57 -23.74
CA LEU A 551 15.77 13.98 -22.33
C LEU A 551 16.89 15.01 -22.14
N ARG A 552 18.05 14.83 -22.78
CA ARG A 552 19.17 15.77 -22.67
C ARG A 552 18.90 17.12 -23.36
N GLY A 553 18.23 17.10 -24.51
CA GLY A 553 17.77 18.31 -25.19
C GLY A 553 16.69 19.04 -24.37
N PHE A 554 15.76 18.30 -23.79
CA PHE A 554 14.70 18.83 -22.95
C PHE A 554 15.22 19.46 -21.63
N GLN A 555 16.14 18.79 -20.93
CA GLN A 555 16.83 19.35 -19.76
C GLN A 555 17.44 20.72 -20.12
N ARG A 556 18.20 20.77 -21.22
CA ARG A 556 18.83 22.00 -21.73
C ARG A 556 17.80 23.10 -22.06
N LEU A 557 16.66 22.78 -22.66
CA LEU A 557 15.62 23.78 -22.92
C LEU A 557 14.98 24.28 -21.62
N SER A 558 14.65 23.38 -20.69
CA SER A 558 14.05 23.74 -19.40
C SER A 558 14.99 24.53 -18.48
N SER A 559 16.31 24.38 -18.62
CA SER A 559 17.29 25.15 -17.83
C SER A 559 17.26 26.65 -18.14
N LEU A 560 16.87 27.06 -19.36
CA LEU A 560 16.61 28.47 -19.69
C LEU A 560 15.39 29.04 -18.94
N ALA A 561 14.35 28.22 -18.76
CA ALA A 561 13.12 28.62 -18.07
C ALA A 561 13.28 28.62 -16.54
N PHE A 562 14.10 27.72 -15.99
CA PHE A 562 14.13 27.44 -14.54
C PHE A 562 15.44 27.82 -13.85
N GLY A 563 16.56 27.83 -14.58
CA GLY A 563 17.91 28.15 -14.09
C GLY A 563 18.40 29.56 -14.46
N LEU A 564 17.58 30.39 -15.12
CA LEU A 564 17.84 31.82 -15.34
C LEU A 564 16.81 32.67 -14.60
N PRO A 565 17.20 33.76 -13.90
CA PRO A 565 16.25 34.64 -13.20
C PRO A 565 15.13 35.19 -14.11
N ALA A 566 15.47 35.64 -15.33
CA ALA A 566 14.50 36.16 -16.30
C ALA A 566 13.51 35.08 -16.78
N GLY A 567 14.00 33.87 -17.11
CA GLY A 567 13.15 32.74 -17.47
C GLY A 567 12.24 32.30 -16.31
N ARG A 568 12.75 32.33 -15.08
CA ARG A 568 12.00 32.03 -13.86
C ARG A 568 10.88 33.04 -13.61
N ILE A 569 11.14 34.33 -13.83
CA ILE A 569 10.14 35.41 -13.76
C ILE A 569 9.06 35.20 -14.83
N PHE A 570 9.46 35.01 -16.09
CA PHE A 570 8.51 34.73 -17.19
C PHE A 570 7.65 33.49 -16.90
N THR A 571 8.26 32.41 -16.41
CA THR A 571 7.55 31.18 -16.04
C THR A 571 6.53 31.43 -14.92
N LYS A 572 6.96 32.06 -13.82
CA LYS A 572 6.13 32.31 -12.62
C LYS A 572 4.96 33.25 -12.91
N PHE A 573 5.21 34.35 -13.62
CA PHE A 573 4.27 35.48 -13.70
C PHE A 573 3.59 35.65 -15.06
N VAL A 574 4.06 34.99 -16.12
CA VAL A 574 3.46 35.07 -17.46
C VAL A 574 2.98 33.70 -17.94
N ALA A 575 3.89 32.74 -18.12
CA ALA A 575 3.56 31.47 -18.78
C ALA A 575 2.58 30.61 -17.97
N LEU A 576 2.81 30.45 -16.66
CA LEU A 576 1.97 29.58 -15.82
C LEU A 576 0.58 30.21 -15.52
N PRO A 577 0.43 31.51 -15.20
CA PRO A 577 -0.88 32.12 -14.98
C PRO A 577 -1.71 32.27 -16.26
N TYR A 578 -1.18 32.92 -17.31
CA TYR A 578 -1.96 33.24 -18.51
C TYR A 578 -2.04 32.06 -19.49
N GLY A 579 -0.98 31.26 -19.60
CA GLY A 579 -1.03 29.99 -20.34
C GLY A 579 -1.94 28.96 -19.64
N GLY A 580 -1.92 28.93 -18.30
CA GLY A 580 -2.88 28.15 -17.50
C GLY A 580 -4.33 28.59 -17.74
N ALA A 581 -4.59 29.91 -17.71
CA ALA A 581 -5.90 30.47 -18.02
C ALA A 581 -6.40 30.10 -19.41
N TYR A 582 -5.55 30.22 -20.45
CA TYR A 582 -5.89 29.81 -21.81
C TYR A 582 -6.26 28.32 -21.89
N VAL A 583 -5.43 27.43 -21.32
CA VAL A 583 -5.70 25.97 -21.32
C VAL A 583 -6.99 25.63 -20.55
N ILE A 584 -7.28 26.33 -19.46
CA ILE A 584 -8.51 26.15 -18.68
C ILE A 584 -9.74 26.61 -19.49
N LEU A 585 -9.70 27.81 -20.08
CA LEU A 585 -10.83 28.39 -20.81
C LEU A 585 -11.13 27.62 -22.10
N GLU A 586 -10.11 27.30 -22.89
CA GLU A 586 -10.23 26.45 -24.09
C GLU A 586 -10.67 25.03 -23.71
N GLY A 587 -10.13 24.46 -22.62
CA GLY A 587 -10.56 23.17 -22.09
C GLY A 587 -12.03 23.16 -21.63
N LEU A 588 -12.52 24.27 -21.05
CA LEU A 588 -13.93 24.43 -20.67
C LEU A 588 -14.83 24.59 -21.91
N GLN A 589 -14.36 25.32 -22.93
CA GLN A 589 -15.03 25.51 -24.21
C GLN A 589 -15.32 24.19 -24.91
N HIS A 590 -14.32 23.30 -25.03
CA HIS A 590 -14.51 21.97 -25.63
C HIS A 590 -15.24 20.95 -24.74
N LEU A 591 -15.48 21.28 -23.47
CA LEU A 591 -16.21 20.42 -22.52
C LEU A 591 -17.69 20.80 -22.38
N ILE A 592 -17.99 22.11 -22.38
CA ILE A 592 -19.34 22.66 -22.20
C ILE A 592 -19.98 23.06 -23.54
N GLY A 593 -19.17 23.50 -24.51
CA GLY A 593 -19.62 23.95 -25.84
C GLY A 593 -20.61 23.00 -26.52
N PRO A 594 -20.30 21.69 -26.69
CA PRO A 594 -21.23 20.75 -27.30
C PRO A 594 -22.56 20.57 -26.56
N ILE A 595 -22.59 20.82 -25.24
CA ILE A 595 -23.79 20.72 -24.41
C ILE A 595 -24.64 22.00 -24.55
N VAL A 596 -23.99 23.16 -24.60
CA VAL A 596 -24.68 24.46 -24.78
C VAL A 596 -25.16 24.62 -26.21
N GLU A 597 -24.37 24.25 -27.21
CA GLU A 597 -24.76 24.21 -28.62
C GLU A 597 -25.99 23.31 -28.84
N TRP A 598 -26.05 22.16 -28.16
CA TRP A 598 -27.23 21.27 -28.15
C TRP A 598 -28.46 21.85 -27.42
N MET A 599 -28.27 22.72 -26.42
CA MET A 599 -29.37 23.33 -25.65
C MET A 599 -29.84 24.70 -26.18
N THR A 600 -29.00 25.44 -26.92
CA THR A 600 -29.25 26.85 -27.28
C THR A 600 -28.86 27.23 -28.71
N GLU A 601 -28.29 26.32 -29.50
CA GLU A 601 -27.80 26.57 -30.87
C GLU A 601 -26.69 27.65 -30.98
N HIS A 602 -26.13 28.12 -29.86
CA HIS A 602 -25.07 29.14 -29.84
C HIS A 602 -23.69 28.53 -29.53
N HIS A 603 -22.69 28.82 -30.38
CA HIS A 603 -21.30 28.47 -30.09
C HIS A 603 -20.74 29.35 -28.95
N LEU A 604 -20.23 28.71 -27.90
CA LEU A 604 -19.54 29.40 -26.80
C LEU A 604 -18.10 29.74 -27.16
N HIS A 605 -17.74 31.02 -27.12
CA HIS A 605 -16.36 31.49 -27.18
C HIS A 605 -15.90 31.95 -25.80
N LEU A 606 -15.21 31.07 -25.06
CA LEU A 606 -14.72 31.31 -23.71
C LEU A 606 -13.24 31.74 -23.68
N ALA A 607 -12.44 31.40 -24.69
CA ALA A 607 -11.01 31.70 -24.73
C ALA A 607 -10.69 33.04 -25.43
N THR A 608 -11.41 34.11 -25.09
CA THR A 608 -11.09 35.46 -25.59
C THR A 608 -9.86 36.04 -24.88
N LEU A 609 -9.20 37.03 -25.49
CA LEU A 609 -8.02 37.66 -24.88
C LEU A 609 -8.36 38.34 -23.54
N GLU A 610 -9.58 38.87 -23.42
CA GLU A 610 -10.11 39.48 -22.19
C GLU A 610 -10.32 38.46 -21.07
N SER A 611 -10.98 37.33 -21.37
CA SER A 611 -11.22 36.28 -20.37
C SER A 611 -9.91 35.60 -19.95
N VAL A 612 -8.97 35.38 -20.88
CA VAL A 612 -7.62 34.90 -20.60
C VAL A 612 -6.85 35.88 -19.72
N PHE A 613 -7.00 37.20 -19.93
CA PHE A 613 -6.38 38.22 -19.08
C PHE A 613 -6.98 38.24 -17.66
N VAL A 614 -8.31 38.22 -17.53
CA VAL A 614 -9.01 38.21 -16.24
C VAL A 614 -8.72 36.92 -15.46
N CYS A 615 -8.86 35.76 -16.10
CA CYS A 615 -8.56 34.46 -15.49
C CYS A 615 -7.06 34.32 -15.17
N GLY A 616 -6.18 34.79 -16.06
CA GLY A 616 -4.73 34.81 -15.83
C GLY A 616 -4.33 35.70 -14.66
N THR A 617 -4.97 36.86 -14.49
CA THR A 617 -4.77 37.76 -13.34
C THR A 617 -5.31 37.15 -12.04
N PHE A 618 -6.45 36.46 -12.08
CA PHE A 618 -6.98 35.71 -10.94
C PHE A 618 -6.03 34.58 -10.52
N LEU A 619 -5.51 33.80 -11.48
CA LEU A 619 -4.50 32.77 -11.22
C LEU A 619 -3.18 33.37 -10.70
N LEU A 620 -2.73 34.51 -11.23
CA LEU A 620 -1.55 35.24 -10.76
C LEU A 620 -1.66 35.57 -9.26
N ALA A 621 -2.82 36.12 -8.84
CA ALA A 621 -3.10 36.38 -7.43
C ALA A 621 -3.15 35.09 -6.59
N LEU A 622 -3.81 34.03 -7.10
CA LEU A 622 -3.91 32.73 -6.44
C LEU A 622 -2.54 32.06 -6.22
N ILE A 623 -1.63 32.18 -7.18
CA ILE A 623 -0.30 31.54 -7.13
C ILE A 623 0.66 32.34 -6.24
N HIS A 624 0.65 33.67 -6.29
CA HIS A 624 1.70 34.49 -5.68
C HIS A 624 1.30 35.28 -4.43
N VAL A 625 0.01 35.43 -4.12
CA VAL A 625 -0.46 36.24 -2.97
C VAL A 625 -1.05 35.35 -1.87
N PRO A 626 -0.33 35.07 -0.76
CA PRO A 626 -0.79 34.17 0.29
C PRO A 626 -2.09 34.63 0.96
N THR A 627 -2.24 35.94 1.17
CA THR A 627 -3.44 36.53 1.78
C THR A 627 -4.67 36.41 0.87
N PHE A 628 -4.49 36.41 -0.45
CA PHE A 628 -5.57 36.13 -1.40
C PHE A 628 -5.99 34.67 -1.33
N ARG A 629 -5.03 33.72 -1.28
CA ARG A 629 -5.34 32.30 -1.02
C ARG A 629 -6.08 32.09 0.28
N GLN A 630 -5.62 32.68 1.38
CA GLN A 630 -6.25 32.54 2.70
C GLN A 630 -7.67 33.09 2.70
N LYS A 631 -7.92 34.27 2.08
CA LYS A 631 -9.27 34.83 1.94
C LYS A 631 -10.16 33.98 1.04
N LEU A 632 -9.68 33.51 -0.11
CA LEU A 632 -10.45 32.66 -1.02
C LEU A 632 -10.75 31.29 -0.39
N TRP A 633 -9.79 30.70 0.32
CA TRP A 633 -10.00 29.46 1.07
C TRP A 633 -11.01 29.67 2.19
N SER A 634 -10.86 30.70 3.02
CA SER A 634 -11.83 31.05 4.07
C SER A 634 -13.23 31.29 3.51
N LEU A 635 -13.36 31.99 2.37
CA LEU A 635 -14.64 32.16 1.68
C LEU A 635 -15.21 30.82 1.18
N THR A 636 -14.38 29.98 0.57
CA THR A 636 -14.77 28.65 0.07
C THR A 636 -15.20 27.74 1.20
N GLU A 637 -14.46 27.74 2.32
CA GLU A 637 -14.72 26.96 3.52
C GLU A 637 -15.97 27.47 4.25
N SER A 638 -16.19 28.78 4.34
CA SER A 638 -17.43 29.36 4.89
C SER A 638 -18.63 29.05 4.00
N THR A 639 -18.48 29.11 2.67
CA THR A 639 -19.53 28.72 1.72
C THR A 639 -19.82 27.23 1.82
N TRP A 640 -18.78 26.39 1.95
CA TRP A 640 -18.95 24.95 2.16
C TRP A 640 -19.59 24.62 3.50
N LYS A 641 -19.18 25.26 4.61
CA LYS A 641 -19.81 25.14 5.93
C LYS A 641 -21.28 25.58 5.89
N PHE A 642 -21.60 26.66 5.17
CA PHE A 642 -22.99 27.11 4.99
C PHE A 642 -23.82 26.12 4.15
N LEU A 643 -23.32 25.69 2.99
CA LEU A 643 -23.99 24.71 2.14
C LEU A 643 -24.17 23.36 2.86
N ARG A 644 -23.14 22.89 3.57
CA ARG A 644 -23.18 21.69 4.39
C ARG A 644 -24.16 21.84 5.56
N ALA A 645 -24.21 23.00 6.22
CA ALA A 645 -25.18 23.26 7.28
C ALA A 645 -26.62 23.21 6.73
N VAL A 646 -26.91 23.93 5.64
CA VAL A 646 -28.25 23.97 5.04
C VAL A 646 -28.68 22.62 4.46
N ALA A 647 -27.79 21.91 3.75
CA ALA A 647 -28.13 20.67 3.06
C ALA A 647 -27.95 19.39 3.89
N TYR A 648 -27.15 19.43 4.97
CA TYR A 648 -26.83 18.25 5.78
C TYR A 648 -26.89 18.51 7.30
N ASP A 649 -26.07 19.39 7.89
CA ASP A 649 -25.93 19.41 9.36
C ASP A 649 -27.21 19.89 10.08
N ILE A 650 -27.94 20.88 9.55
CA ILE A 650 -29.23 21.33 10.11
C ILE A 650 -30.32 20.27 9.92
N PRO A 651 -30.55 19.71 8.71
CA PRO A 651 -31.44 18.55 8.53
C PRO A 651 -31.07 17.36 9.44
N HIS A 652 -29.80 17.01 9.56
CA HIS A 652 -29.32 15.87 10.34
C HIS A 652 -29.45 16.12 11.85
N TRP A 653 -29.17 17.33 12.32
CA TRP A 653 -29.41 17.76 13.70
C TRP A 653 -30.90 17.72 14.05
N LEU A 654 -31.76 18.23 13.16
CA LEU A 654 -33.22 18.21 13.33
C LEU A 654 -33.73 16.77 13.38
N LEU A 655 -33.27 15.91 12.47
CA LEU A 655 -33.55 14.47 12.44
C LEU A 655 -32.99 13.71 13.66
N LYS A 656 -31.99 14.26 14.37
CA LYS A 656 -31.45 13.69 15.61
C LYS A 656 -32.20 14.13 16.88
N GLN A 657 -33.07 15.14 16.81
CA GLN A 657 -33.79 15.62 18.01
C GLN A 657 -34.75 14.55 18.56
N LYS A 658 -34.74 14.35 19.88
CA LYS A 658 -35.53 13.28 20.55
C LYS A 658 -37.03 13.35 20.22
N LEU A 659 -37.60 14.55 20.09
CA LEU A 659 -39.01 14.76 19.72
C LEU A 659 -39.28 14.43 18.24
N VAL A 660 -38.38 14.84 17.33
CA VAL A 660 -38.49 14.54 15.89
C VAL A 660 -38.32 13.04 15.65
N GLN A 661 -37.36 12.40 16.35
CA GLN A 661 -37.21 10.95 16.36
C GLN A 661 -38.44 10.25 16.92
N ALA A 662 -39.00 10.67 18.05
CA ALA A 662 -40.23 10.08 18.60
C ALA A 662 -41.41 10.18 17.61
N PHE A 663 -41.55 11.32 16.91
CA PHE A 663 -42.56 11.51 15.87
C PHE A 663 -42.32 10.60 14.65
N LEU A 664 -41.10 10.60 14.08
CA LEU A 664 -40.75 9.78 12.90
C LEU A 664 -40.78 8.28 13.19
N ARG A 665 -40.49 7.88 14.43
CA ARG A 665 -40.56 6.49 14.92
C ARG A 665 -41.99 6.03 15.25
N SER A 666 -42.94 6.96 15.39
CA SER A 666 -44.32 6.64 15.75
C SER A 666 -44.99 5.72 14.72
N LEU A 667 -45.89 4.85 15.20
CA LEU A 667 -46.63 3.92 14.34
C LEU A 667 -47.32 4.62 13.15
N PRO A 668 -48.05 5.75 13.35
CA PRO A 668 -48.69 6.46 12.24
C PRO A 668 -47.71 6.93 11.17
N VAL A 669 -46.55 7.48 11.53
CA VAL A 669 -45.57 7.98 10.55
C VAL A 669 -44.89 6.83 9.81
N LYS A 670 -44.60 5.71 10.47
CA LYS A 670 -44.10 4.49 9.81
C LYS A 670 -45.10 3.95 8.78
N ILE A 671 -46.39 3.88 9.15
CA ILE A 671 -47.49 3.48 8.26
C ILE A 671 -47.60 4.45 7.08
N ILE A 672 -47.68 5.76 7.34
CA ILE A 672 -47.77 6.80 6.30
C ILE A 672 -46.57 6.73 5.34
N ARG A 673 -45.34 6.54 5.84
CA ARG A 673 -44.15 6.40 4.97
C ARG A 673 -44.27 5.19 4.04
N ARG A 674 -44.67 4.02 4.57
CA ARG A 674 -44.74 2.76 3.83
C ARG A 674 -45.90 2.69 2.84
N TYR A 675 -47.09 3.14 3.25
CA TYR A 675 -48.33 2.96 2.48
C TYR A 675 -48.72 4.18 1.64
N LEU A 676 -48.17 5.39 1.92
CA LEU A 676 -48.45 6.61 1.16
C LEU A 676 -47.22 7.13 0.40
N TRP A 677 -46.09 7.38 1.10
CA TRP A 677 -44.95 8.07 0.49
C TRP A 677 -44.17 7.24 -0.52
N THR A 678 -43.77 6.00 -0.21
CA THR A 678 -43.01 5.18 -1.18
C THR A 678 -43.80 4.93 -2.48
N PRO A 679 -45.11 4.57 -2.44
CA PRO A 679 -45.92 4.47 -3.66
C PRO A 679 -46.07 5.80 -4.42
N ALA A 680 -46.16 6.94 -3.71
CA ALA A 680 -46.24 8.25 -4.34
C ALA A 680 -44.94 8.60 -5.09
N LEU A 681 -43.77 8.34 -4.50
CA LEU A 681 -42.47 8.58 -5.14
C LEU A 681 -42.25 7.70 -6.38
N VAL A 682 -42.63 6.42 -6.32
CA VAL A 682 -42.57 5.53 -7.50
C VAL A 682 -43.53 6.00 -8.60
N THR A 683 -44.75 6.41 -8.23
CA THR A 683 -45.71 6.97 -9.19
C THR A 683 -45.21 8.27 -9.81
N MET A 684 -44.58 9.15 -9.03
CA MET A 684 -43.98 10.40 -9.50
C MET A 684 -42.80 10.14 -10.44
N ALA A 685 -41.98 9.11 -10.20
CA ALA A 685 -40.89 8.71 -11.09
C ALA A 685 -41.42 8.16 -12.43
N ILE A 686 -42.46 7.32 -12.40
CA ILE A 686 -43.14 6.82 -13.61
C ILE A 686 -43.78 7.99 -14.39
N TRP A 687 -44.44 8.91 -13.69
CA TRP A 687 -45.03 10.12 -14.26
C TRP A 687 -43.97 11.00 -14.94
N LEU A 688 -42.81 11.21 -14.31
CA LEU A 688 -41.72 12.00 -14.85
C LEU A 688 -41.11 11.36 -16.11
N ALA A 689 -40.92 10.03 -16.11
CA ALA A 689 -40.41 9.29 -17.26
C ALA A 689 -41.34 9.42 -18.49
N VAL A 690 -42.66 9.29 -18.30
CA VAL A 690 -43.65 9.46 -19.39
C VAL A 690 -43.80 10.93 -19.82
N TRP A 691 -43.62 11.89 -18.91
CA TRP A 691 -43.50 13.30 -19.29
C TRP A 691 -42.29 13.54 -20.22
N THR A 692 -41.12 12.98 -19.88
CA THR A 692 -39.91 13.15 -20.70
C THR A 692 -39.94 12.47 -22.07
N SER A 693 -40.87 11.55 -22.33
CA SER A 693 -41.07 10.98 -23.68
C SER A 693 -42.01 11.80 -24.57
N GLY A 694 -42.54 12.93 -24.06
CA GLY A 694 -43.43 13.84 -24.80
C GLY A 694 -44.87 13.34 -24.98
N GLN A 695 -45.23 12.20 -24.40
CA GLN A 695 -46.52 11.52 -24.64
C GLN A 695 -47.47 11.66 -23.44
N LEU A 696 -48.08 12.84 -23.23
CA LEU A 696 -49.09 13.07 -22.20
C LEU A 696 -50.49 13.41 -22.77
N PRO A 697 -51.40 12.42 -22.86
CA PRO A 697 -52.81 12.66 -23.15
C PRO A 697 -53.54 13.28 -21.95
N GLN A 698 -54.57 14.10 -22.20
CA GLN A 698 -55.33 14.82 -21.16
C GLN A 698 -56.14 13.92 -20.18
N ARG A 699 -56.10 12.59 -20.33
CA ARG A 699 -56.68 11.61 -19.39
C ARG A 699 -55.70 11.14 -18.30
N TRP A 700 -54.45 11.62 -18.31
CA TRP A 700 -53.35 11.10 -17.48
C TRP A 700 -53.60 11.11 -15.96
N ASN A 701 -54.39 12.04 -15.43
CA ASN A 701 -54.64 12.13 -13.97
C ASN A 701 -55.28 10.86 -13.38
N TRP A 702 -56.21 10.22 -14.10
CA TRP A 702 -56.81 8.95 -13.67
C TRP A 702 -55.84 7.78 -13.80
N MET A 703 -54.95 7.82 -14.80
CA MET A 703 -53.88 6.83 -14.95
C MET A 703 -52.86 6.95 -13.82
N ALA A 704 -52.46 8.18 -13.43
CA ALA A 704 -51.57 8.42 -12.29
C ALA A 704 -52.18 7.92 -10.97
N MET A 705 -53.49 8.12 -10.74
CA MET A 705 -54.19 7.56 -9.58
C MET A 705 -54.21 6.01 -9.63
N GLY A 706 -54.46 5.42 -10.80
CA GLY A 706 -54.38 3.97 -11.01
C GLY A 706 -52.97 3.41 -10.75
N THR A 707 -51.93 4.08 -11.25
CA THR A 707 -50.52 3.75 -11.00
C THR A 707 -50.16 3.90 -9.52
N PHE A 708 -50.73 4.88 -8.81
CA PHE A 708 -50.55 5.02 -7.37
C PHE A 708 -51.13 3.84 -6.60
N VAL A 709 -52.40 3.50 -6.83
CA VAL A 709 -53.06 2.36 -6.18
C VAL A 709 -52.36 1.04 -6.54
N LEU A 710 -51.97 0.86 -7.81
CA LEU A 710 -51.21 -0.32 -8.24
C LEU A 710 -49.83 -0.40 -7.57
N SER A 711 -49.10 0.71 -7.48
CA SER A 711 -47.81 0.77 -6.77
C SER A 711 -47.99 0.50 -5.28
N MET A 712 -49.05 1.02 -4.65
CA MET A 712 -49.38 0.80 -3.24
C MET A 712 -49.67 -0.67 -2.94
N LEU A 713 -50.42 -1.35 -3.82
CA LEU A 713 -50.72 -2.78 -3.69
C LEU A 713 -49.50 -3.65 -3.98
N LEU A 714 -48.77 -3.37 -5.07
CA LEU A 714 -47.57 -4.13 -5.44
C LEU A 714 -46.49 -4.03 -4.36
N LEU A 715 -46.05 -2.83 -3.99
CA LEU A 715 -44.96 -2.62 -3.02
C LEU A 715 -45.27 -3.16 -1.63
N ASN A 716 -46.54 -3.29 -1.23
CA ASN A 716 -46.91 -3.82 0.08
C ASN A 716 -47.33 -5.30 0.09
N SER A 717 -47.41 -5.94 -1.09
CA SER A 717 -47.56 -7.39 -1.20
C SER A 717 -46.32 -8.15 -0.68
N ARG A 718 -46.43 -9.48 -0.50
CA ARG A 718 -45.28 -10.34 -0.16
C ARG A 718 -44.20 -10.23 -1.26
N MET A 719 -44.58 -10.50 -2.50
CA MET A 719 -43.68 -10.43 -3.67
C MET A 719 -43.04 -9.05 -3.84
N GLY A 720 -43.77 -7.96 -3.56
CA GLY A 720 -43.24 -6.60 -3.63
C GLY A 720 -42.16 -6.32 -2.59
N ARG A 721 -42.33 -6.81 -1.35
CA ARG A 721 -41.29 -6.73 -0.32
C ARG A 721 -40.07 -7.56 -0.70
N ASP A 722 -40.25 -8.83 -1.08
CA ASP A 722 -39.16 -9.69 -1.56
C ASP A 722 -38.43 -9.05 -2.77
N THR A 723 -39.15 -8.37 -3.67
CA THR A 723 -38.56 -7.69 -4.85
C THR A 723 -37.85 -6.38 -4.50
N GLU A 724 -38.40 -5.55 -3.61
CA GLU A 724 -37.75 -4.34 -3.09
C GLU A 724 -36.46 -4.69 -2.35
N GLU A 725 -36.48 -5.78 -1.57
CA GLU A 725 -35.31 -6.34 -0.90
C GLU A 725 -34.29 -6.87 -1.91
N LEU A 726 -34.69 -7.67 -2.90
CA LEU A 726 -33.78 -8.16 -3.96
C LEU A 726 -33.16 -7.02 -4.78
N VAL A 727 -33.94 -5.99 -5.13
CA VAL A 727 -33.43 -4.83 -5.90
C VAL A 727 -32.53 -3.94 -5.05
N THR A 728 -32.86 -3.70 -3.78
CA THR A 728 -31.98 -2.92 -2.88
C THR A 728 -30.75 -3.70 -2.42
N GLU A 729 -30.81 -5.04 -2.36
CA GLU A 729 -29.65 -5.90 -2.21
C GLU A 729 -28.78 -5.85 -3.47
N TRP A 730 -29.33 -6.12 -4.65
CA TRP A 730 -28.60 -6.09 -5.92
C TRP A 730 -27.95 -4.73 -6.18
N ALA A 731 -28.67 -3.63 -5.94
CA ALA A 731 -28.12 -2.28 -6.06
C ALA A 731 -27.08 -1.96 -4.99
N SER A 732 -27.28 -2.39 -3.73
CA SER A 732 -26.32 -2.19 -2.64
C SER A 732 -25.03 -2.99 -2.85
N GLU A 733 -25.15 -4.24 -3.29
CA GLU A 733 -24.00 -5.13 -3.52
C GLU A 733 -23.27 -4.72 -4.80
N ILE A 734 -23.98 -4.40 -5.90
CA ILE A 734 -23.33 -3.78 -7.07
C ILE A 734 -22.68 -2.46 -6.69
N TRP A 735 -23.30 -1.58 -5.90
CA TRP A 735 -22.67 -0.31 -5.52
C TRP A 735 -21.46 -0.51 -4.60
N HIS A 736 -21.54 -1.42 -3.63
CA HIS A 736 -20.43 -1.73 -2.73
C HIS A 736 -19.28 -2.39 -3.49
N GLN A 737 -19.56 -3.42 -4.30
CA GLN A 737 -18.58 -4.02 -5.19
C GLN A 737 -18.01 -2.96 -6.14
N PHE A 738 -18.84 -2.15 -6.81
CA PHE A 738 -18.37 -1.14 -7.76
C PHE A 738 -17.47 -0.09 -7.10
N ARG A 739 -17.93 0.56 -6.01
CA ARG A 739 -17.20 1.62 -5.31
C ARG A 739 -15.93 1.12 -4.63
N VAL A 740 -16.00 -0.01 -3.91
CA VAL A 740 -14.91 -0.47 -3.01
C VAL A 740 -14.02 -1.51 -3.68
N ARG A 741 -14.59 -2.42 -4.48
CA ARG A 741 -13.81 -3.45 -5.20
C ARG A 741 -13.46 -2.99 -6.62
N VAL A 742 -14.41 -2.72 -7.50
CA VAL A 742 -14.15 -2.47 -8.94
C VAL A 742 -13.36 -1.19 -9.15
N VAL A 743 -13.81 0.00 -8.74
CA VAL A 743 -13.10 1.25 -9.04
C VAL A 743 -11.70 1.26 -8.42
N VAL A 744 -11.57 0.92 -7.14
CA VAL A 744 -10.28 0.94 -6.44
C VAL A 744 -9.37 -0.19 -6.90
N ALA A 745 -9.86 -1.43 -7.06
CA ALA A 745 -9.02 -2.53 -7.50
C ALA A 745 -8.75 -2.50 -9.02
N LEU A 746 -9.63 -1.95 -9.86
CA LEU A 746 -9.34 -1.71 -11.29
C LEU A 746 -8.29 -0.62 -11.45
N PHE A 747 -8.39 0.50 -10.74
CA PHE A 747 -7.35 1.54 -10.74
C PHE A 747 -6.01 0.99 -10.24
N SER A 748 -6.05 0.24 -9.13
CA SER A 748 -4.85 -0.41 -8.55
C SER A 748 -4.30 -1.50 -9.47
N PHE A 749 -5.15 -2.29 -10.12
CA PHE A 749 -4.78 -3.32 -11.10
C PHE A 749 -4.17 -2.70 -12.36
N ILE A 750 -4.72 -1.58 -12.87
CA ILE A 750 -4.14 -0.84 -13.99
C ILE A 750 -2.75 -0.32 -13.60
N LEU A 751 -2.58 0.28 -12.41
CA LEU A 751 -1.26 0.73 -11.94
C LEU A 751 -0.26 -0.42 -11.70
N ASP A 752 -0.71 -1.55 -11.17
CA ASP A 752 0.12 -2.73 -10.93
C ASP A 752 0.49 -3.45 -12.23
N MET A 753 -0.45 -3.58 -13.16
CA MET A 753 -0.24 -4.15 -14.49
C MET A 753 0.66 -3.24 -15.30
N PHE A 754 0.45 -1.93 -15.26
CA PHE A 754 1.29 -0.94 -15.92
C PHE A 754 2.72 -0.95 -15.37
N ARG A 755 2.91 -0.95 -14.04
CA ARG A 755 4.24 -1.10 -13.43
C ARG A 755 4.90 -2.40 -13.84
N ARG A 756 4.23 -3.55 -13.70
CA ARG A 756 4.77 -4.84 -14.17
C ARG A 756 5.08 -4.86 -15.67
N LEU A 757 4.36 -4.12 -16.50
CA LEU A 757 4.62 -3.99 -17.93
C LEU A 757 5.86 -3.13 -18.19
N MET A 758 6.02 -2.00 -17.49
CA MET A 758 7.23 -1.18 -17.53
C MET A 758 8.45 -1.97 -17.04
N ASP A 759 8.36 -2.58 -15.85
CA ASP A 759 9.39 -3.45 -15.28
C ASP A 759 9.76 -4.57 -16.27
N LEU A 760 8.77 -5.19 -16.92
CA LEU A 760 8.99 -6.24 -17.91
C LEU A 760 9.68 -5.71 -19.17
N ILE A 761 9.27 -4.55 -19.69
CA ILE A 761 9.91 -3.91 -20.86
C ILE A 761 11.37 -3.58 -20.53
N GLU A 762 11.64 -2.94 -19.39
CA GLU A 762 13.01 -2.60 -18.99
C GLU A 762 13.86 -3.82 -18.69
N ARG A 763 13.30 -4.84 -18.02
CA ARG A 763 13.98 -6.13 -17.81
C ARG A 763 14.27 -6.84 -19.14
N VAL A 764 13.36 -6.81 -20.12
CA VAL A 764 13.58 -7.38 -21.46
C VAL A 764 14.66 -6.60 -22.20
N LEU A 765 14.59 -5.27 -22.22
CA LEU A 765 15.60 -4.41 -22.83
C LEU A 765 16.99 -4.70 -22.23
N TYR A 766 17.12 -4.64 -20.90
CA TYR A 766 18.37 -4.94 -20.21
C TYR A 766 18.84 -6.38 -20.45
N THR A 767 17.94 -7.38 -20.48
CA THR A 767 18.34 -8.78 -20.67
C THR A 767 18.86 -9.05 -22.08
N VAL A 768 18.31 -8.38 -23.10
CA VAL A 768 18.87 -8.43 -24.46
C VAL A 768 20.18 -7.63 -24.55
N ASP A 769 20.26 -6.45 -23.90
CA ASP A 769 21.51 -5.69 -23.78
C ASP A 769 22.61 -6.55 -23.09
N GLU A 770 22.29 -7.28 -22.02
CA GLU A 770 23.16 -8.21 -21.28
C GLU A 770 23.61 -9.38 -22.16
N TRP A 771 22.70 -9.99 -22.93
CA TRP A 771 23.00 -11.10 -23.84
C TRP A 771 23.91 -10.69 -25.01
N LEU A 772 23.81 -9.43 -25.46
CA LEU A 772 24.63 -8.86 -26.53
C LEU A 772 26.01 -8.36 -26.07
N ARG A 773 26.28 -8.26 -24.75
CA ARG A 773 27.64 -8.02 -24.24
C ARG A 773 28.54 -9.22 -24.52
N PHE A 774 29.80 -8.96 -24.87
CA PHE A 774 30.81 -9.99 -25.12
C PHE A 774 31.45 -10.42 -23.80
N ARG A 775 31.67 -11.72 -23.59
CA ARG A 775 32.32 -12.26 -22.39
C ARG A 775 33.68 -12.88 -22.73
N SER A 776 34.63 -12.84 -21.79
CA SER A 776 35.91 -13.53 -21.99
C SER A 776 35.71 -15.02 -22.30
N GLY A 777 36.51 -15.55 -23.22
CA GLY A 777 36.36 -16.91 -23.76
C GLY A 777 35.29 -17.12 -24.83
N GLU A 778 34.53 -16.10 -25.25
CA GLU A 778 33.61 -16.22 -26.40
C GLU A 778 34.33 -16.17 -27.76
N SER A 779 33.77 -16.82 -28.78
CA SER A 779 34.39 -16.95 -30.11
C SER A 779 34.32 -15.67 -30.96
N ALA A 780 35.23 -15.54 -31.92
CA ALA A 780 35.24 -14.42 -32.87
C ALA A 780 33.95 -14.34 -33.73
N ILE A 781 33.31 -15.48 -34.01
CA ILE A 781 32.00 -15.53 -34.70
C ILE A 781 30.91 -14.93 -33.80
N SER A 782 30.93 -15.23 -32.49
CA SER A 782 30.02 -14.61 -31.52
C SER A 782 30.22 -13.10 -31.43
N LEU A 783 31.48 -12.64 -31.44
CA LEU A 783 31.80 -11.21 -31.48
C LEU A 783 31.18 -10.52 -32.71
N GLY A 784 31.39 -11.07 -33.91
CA GLY A 784 30.84 -10.49 -35.16
C GLY A 784 29.31 -10.45 -35.16
N PHE A 785 28.67 -11.53 -34.70
CA PHE A 785 27.21 -11.60 -34.59
C PHE A 785 26.65 -10.59 -33.57
N LYS A 786 27.21 -10.56 -32.35
CA LYS A 786 26.82 -9.60 -31.30
C LYS A 786 27.09 -8.15 -31.69
N ALA A 787 28.15 -7.89 -32.46
CA ALA A 787 28.44 -6.55 -33.00
C ALA A 787 27.32 -6.05 -33.93
N VAL A 788 26.96 -6.82 -34.95
CA VAL A 788 25.91 -6.43 -35.92
C VAL A 788 24.54 -6.35 -35.22
N LEU A 789 24.19 -7.34 -34.41
CA LEU A 789 22.90 -7.37 -33.73
C LEU A 789 22.81 -6.28 -32.64
N GLY A 790 23.90 -5.96 -31.95
CA GLY A 790 24.00 -4.84 -31.01
C GLY A 790 23.87 -3.47 -31.68
N ALA A 791 24.47 -3.29 -32.87
CA ALA A 791 24.34 -2.05 -33.65
C ALA A 791 22.88 -1.74 -34.00
N PHE A 792 22.13 -2.77 -34.43
CA PHE A 792 20.70 -2.69 -34.73
C PHE A 792 19.84 -2.56 -33.46
N TRP A 793 20.11 -3.39 -32.46
CA TRP A 793 19.36 -3.41 -31.20
C TRP A 793 19.46 -2.08 -30.45
N GLY A 794 20.60 -1.39 -30.46
CA GLY A 794 20.73 -0.06 -29.86
C GLY A 794 19.75 0.98 -30.44
N ILE A 795 19.40 0.86 -31.74
CA ILE A 795 18.36 1.69 -32.36
C ILE A 795 16.98 1.25 -31.87
N VAL A 796 16.68 -0.05 -31.91
CA VAL A 796 15.40 -0.61 -31.45
C VAL A 796 15.12 -0.24 -30.00
N ALA A 797 16.07 -0.48 -29.09
CA ALA A 797 15.97 -0.13 -27.68
C ALA A 797 15.78 1.38 -27.46
N SER A 798 16.46 2.24 -28.24
CA SER A 798 16.26 3.69 -28.18
C SER A 798 14.86 4.12 -28.60
N VAL A 799 14.32 3.53 -29.68
CA VAL A 799 12.96 3.79 -30.16
C VAL A 799 11.90 3.25 -29.19
N VAL A 800 12.08 2.04 -28.65
CA VAL A 800 11.19 1.47 -27.63
C VAL A 800 11.16 2.35 -26.38
N ARG A 801 12.33 2.75 -25.84
CA ARG A 801 12.40 3.66 -24.68
C ARG A 801 11.75 5.01 -24.97
N PHE A 802 11.94 5.58 -26.16
CA PHE A 802 11.25 6.81 -26.57
C PHE A 802 9.73 6.65 -26.57
N CYS A 803 9.20 5.65 -27.31
CA CYS A 803 7.76 5.43 -27.40
C CYS A 803 7.14 5.07 -26.04
N VAL A 804 7.81 4.24 -25.23
CA VAL A 804 7.29 3.78 -23.94
C VAL A 804 7.27 4.92 -22.92
N THR A 805 8.37 5.64 -22.72
CA THR A 805 8.46 6.71 -21.69
C THR A 805 7.71 7.99 -22.10
N LEU A 806 7.77 8.40 -23.36
CA LEU A 806 7.24 9.70 -23.81
C LEU A 806 5.77 9.63 -24.27
N LEU A 807 5.36 8.54 -24.91
CA LEU A 807 4.06 8.43 -25.59
C LEU A 807 3.09 7.52 -24.83
N ILE A 808 3.50 6.28 -24.54
CA ILE A 808 2.62 5.24 -23.98
C ILE A 808 2.43 5.42 -22.48
N GLU A 809 3.51 5.59 -21.69
CA GLU A 809 3.41 5.74 -20.24
C GLU A 809 2.40 6.83 -19.84
N PRO A 810 2.47 8.07 -20.34
CA PRO A 810 1.60 9.13 -19.83
C PRO A 810 0.13 8.94 -20.25
N GLN A 811 -0.12 8.18 -21.33
CA GLN A 811 -1.47 7.83 -21.78
C GLN A 811 -2.07 6.68 -20.96
N VAL A 812 -1.28 5.67 -20.57
CA VAL A 812 -1.77 4.48 -19.87
C VAL A 812 -1.76 4.64 -18.35
N ASN A 813 -0.76 5.34 -17.78
CA ASN A 813 -0.66 5.57 -16.34
C ASN A 813 -1.75 6.57 -15.90
N PRO A 814 -2.76 6.16 -15.12
CA PRO A 814 -3.91 7.02 -14.80
C PRO A 814 -3.53 8.30 -14.04
N ILE A 815 -2.44 8.29 -13.27
CA ILE A 815 -1.93 9.45 -12.52
C ILE A 815 -1.37 10.52 -13.48
N LYS A 816 -0.76 10.11 -14.59
CA LYS A 816 -0.30 11.00 -15.67
C LYS A 816 -1.44 11.36 -16.63
N HIS A 817 -2.34 10.41 -16.89
CA HIS A 817 -3.39 10.53 -17.89
C HIS A 817 -4.49 11.53 -17.52
N PHE A 818 -5.17 11.31 -16.39
CA PHE A 818 -6.41 12.03 -16.05
C PHE A 818 -6.28 13.55 -15.83
N PRO A 819 -5.17 14.09 -15.29
CA PRO A 819 -5.06 15.54 -15.05
C PRO A 819 -4.65 16.39 -16.27
N VAL A 820 -4.03 15.80 -17.29
CA VAL A 820 -3.41 16.54 -18.42
C VAL A 820 -3.75 15.90 -19.76
N VAL A 821 -3.44 14.62 -19.93
CA VAL A 821 -3.48 13.93 -21.23
C VAL A 821 -4.91 13.78 -21.75
N THR A 822 -5.90 13.66 -20.87
CA THR A 822 -7.34 13.75 -21.21
C THR A 822 -7.71 15.10 -21.83
N VAL A 823 -7.19 16.20 -21.27
CA VAL A 823 -7.41 17.57 -21.78
C VAL A 823 -6.69 17.71 -23.12
N SER A 824 -5.42 17.30 -23.21
CA SER A 824 -4.66 17.31 -24.47
C SER A 824 -5.30 16.47 -25.56
N HIS A 825 -5.91 15.31 -25.25
CA HIS A 825 -6.70 14.55 -26.22
C HIS A 825 -7.90 15.35 -26.72
N LYS A 826 -8.70 15.97 -25.82
CA LYS A 826 -9.86 16.78 -26.22
C LYS A 826 -9.47 17.98 -27.08
N LEU A 827 -8.38 18.67 -26.75
CA LEU A 827 -7.84 19.80 -27.52
C LEU A 827 -7.28 19.37 -28.89
N LEU A 828 -6.69 18.18 -28.99
CA LEU A 828 -6.07 17.69 -30.24
C LEU A 828 -7.01 16.88 -31.12
N LEU A 829 -8.15 16.37 -30.62
CA LEU A 829 -9.09 15.58 -31.43
C LEU A 829 -9.61 16.33 -32.67
N PRO A 830 -10.03 17.63 -32.60
CA PRO A 830 -10.44 18.39 -33.79
C PRO A 830 -9.28 18.63 -34.76
N LEU A 831 -8.06 18.74 -34.23
CA LEU A 831 -6.84 19.00 -34.98
C LEU A 831 -6.23 17.72 -35.58
N ALA A 832 -6.62 16.54 -35.12
CA ALA A 832 -5.97 15.28 -35.50
C ALA A 832 -6.09 14.99 -37.01
N ILE A 833 -7.26 15.26 -37.62
CA ILE A 833 -7.49 15.07 -39.05
C ILE A 833 -6.65 16.03 -39.92
N PRO A 834 -6.67 17.37 -39.71
CA PRO A 834 -5.83 18.28 -40.49
C PRO A 834 -4.33 18.06 -40.24
N LEU A 835 -3.90 17.78 -38.99
CA LEU A 835 -2.50 17.44 -38.69
C LEU A 835 -2.05 16.16 -39.41
N THR A 836 -2.89 15.12 -39.47
CA THR A 836 -2.57 13.86 -40.17
C THR A 836 -2.41 14.11 -41.67
N LYS A 837 -3.33 14.86 -42.27
CA LYS A 837 -3.26 15.29 -43.68
C LYS A 837 -2.01 16.14 -44.00
N TRP A 838 -1.51 16.93 -43.04
CA TRP A 838 -0.28 17.71 -43.18
C TRP A 838 1.00 16.88 -43.00
N SER A 839 1.00 15.92 -42.07
CA SER A 839 2.16 15.07 -41.77
C SER A 839 2.42 13.95 -42.78
N ALA A 840 1.37 13.36 -43.36
CA ALA A 840 1.51 12.21 -44.26
C ALA A 840 2.34 12.51 -45.55
N PRO A 841 2.21 13.68 -46.21
CA PRO A 841 3.09 14.08 -47.31
C PRO A 841 4.58 14.16 -46.96
N LEU A 842 4.93 14.41 -45.69
CA LEU A 842 6.33 14.48 -45.23
C LEU A 842 6.93 13.09 -45.00
N LEU A 843 6.13 12.15 -44.48
CA LEU A 843 6.55 10.77 -44.21
C LEU A 843 6.49 9.87 -45.45
N SER A 844 5.57 10.16 -46.38
CA SER A 844 5.33 9.32 -47.56
C SER A 844 6.57 9.06 -48.44
N PRO A 845 7.44 10.04 -48.76
CA PRO A 845 8.63 9.81 -49.60
C PRO A 845 9.64 8.85 -48.95
N VAL A 846 9.73 8.87 -47.61
CA VAL A 846 10.64 8.00 -46.86
C VAL A 846 10.15 6.55 -46.88
N PHE A 847 8.86 6.33 -46.60
CA PHE A 847 8.31 4.97 -46.60
C PHE A 847 8.09 4.41 -48.02
N SER A 848 7.80 5.24 -49.02
CA SER A 848 7.66 4.78 -50.41
C SER A 848 8.99 4.34 -51.02
N ALA A 849 10.11 4.96 -50.63
CA ALA A 849 11.45 4.57 -51.06
C ALA A 849 11.88 3.19 -50.54
N PHE A 850 11.41 2.78 -49.36
CA PHE A 850 11.75 1.49 -48.75
C PHE A 850 10.75 0.36 -49.04
N ILE A 851 9.45 0.67 -49.21
CA ILE A 851 8.37 -0.34 -49.25
C ILE A 851 7.39 -0.12 -50.42
N GLY A 852 7.74 0.74 -51.38
CA GLY A 852 6.96 1.00 -52.60
C GLY A 852 5.77 1.95 -52.38
N HIS A 853 5.32 2.58 -53.46
CA HIS A 853 4.45 3.77 -53.41
C HIS A 853 3.12 3.57 -52.67
N ARG A 854 2.38 2.48 -52.95
CA ARG A 854 1.08 2.22 -52.30
C ARG A 854 1.20 1.85 -50.82
N PHE A 855 2.18 1.03 -50.46
CA PHE A 855 2.40 0.61 -49.08
C PHE A 855 2.98 1.75 -48.23
N GLY A 856 3.88 2.54 -48.83
CA GLY A 856 4.46 3.74 -48.22
C GLY A 856 3.41 4.79 -47.85
N HIS A 857 2.45 5.11 -48.73
CA HIS A 857 1.34 6.02 -48.38
C HIS A 857 0.46 5.50 -47.25
N TRP A 858 0.11 4.20 -47.27
CA TRP A 858 -0.71 3.60 -46.21
C TRP A 858 0.01 3.62 -44.86
N LEU A 859 1.29 3.24 -44.84
CA LEU A 859 2.12 3.27 -43.65
C LEU A 859 2.37 4.71 -43.16
N ALA A 860 2.56 5.69 -44.06
CA ALA A 860 2.69 7.10 -43.70
C ALA A 860 1.42 7.66 -43.06
N ASN A 861 0.23 7.31 -43.58
CA ASN A 861 -1.05 7.69 -42.96
C ASN A 861 -1.23 7.01 -41.59
N ALA A 862 -0.92 5.71 -41.48
CA ALA A 862 -1.04 4.98 -40.21
C ALA A 862 -0.06 5.52 -39.15
N MET A 863 1.21 5.73 -39.50
CA MET A 863 2.23 6.31 -38.63
C MET A 863 1.91 7.77 -38.27
N GLY A 864 1.46 8.60 -39.21
CA GLY A 864 1.01 9.96 -38.93
C GLY A 864 -0.15 9.98 -37.93
N THR A 865 -1.17 9.16 -38.16
CA THR A 865 -2.31 9.01 -37.24
C THR A 865 -1.83 8.58 -35.84
N ILE A 866 -1.04 7.51 -35.75
CA ILE A 866 -0.53 6.97 -34.47
C ILE A 866 0.33 8.00 -33.74
N ILE A 867 1.26 8.68 -34.42
CA ILE A 867 2.07 9.74 -33.83
C ILE A 867 1.17 10.83 -33.25
N ILE A 868 0.18 11.30 -34.02
CA ILE A 868 -0.69 12.41 -33.60
C ILE A 868 -1.63 12.01 -32.46
N THR A 869 -2.20 10.81 -32.47
CA THR A 869 -2.96 10.29 -31.31
C THR A 869 -2.08 10.02 -30.09
N CYS A 870 -0.76 9.89 -30.26
CA CYS A 870 0.22 9.76 -29.18
C CYS A 870 0.80 11.11 -28.68
N ILE A 871 0.66 12.22 -29.43
CA ILE A 871 1.08 13.57 -28.99
C ILE A 871 0.52 13.96 -27.60
N PRO A 872 -0.74 13.66 -27.24
CA PRO A 872 -1.25 13.90 -25.88
C PRO A 872 -0.36 13.31 -24.77
N GLY A 873 0.31 12.17 -25.01
CA GLY A 873 1.26 11.59 -24.07
C GLY A 873 2.44 12.52 -23.76
N VAL A 874 2.95 13.23 -24.77
CA VAL A 874 4.04 14.21 -24.64
C VAL A 874 3.67 15.29 -23.62
N PHE A 875 2.44 15.82 -23.65
CA PHE A 875 1.98 16.82 -22.67
C PHE A 875 1.93 16.27 -21.24
N GLY A 876 1.49 15.02 -21.08
CA GLY A 876 1.54 14.32 -19.80
C GLY A 876 2.96 14.19 -19.27
N PHE A 877 3.89 13.69 -20.09
CA PHE A 877 5.32 13.62 -19.76
C PHE A 877 5.87 15.01 -19.37
N LEU A 878 5.66 16.02 -20.21
CA LEU A 878 6.15 17.39 -20.01
C LEU A 878 5.73 17.99 -18.67
N VAL A 879 4.48 17.84 -18.23
CA VAL A 879 4.03 18.44 -16.96
C VAL A 879 4.75 17.84 -15.74
N TRP A 880 5.01 16.53 -15.73
CA TRP A 880 5.75 15.89 -14.64
C TRP A 880 7.25 16.18 -14.72
N GLU A 881 7.82 16.19 -15.91
CA GLU A 881 9.24 16.46 -16.15
C GLU A 881 9.61 17.92 -15.87
N LEU A 882 8.81 18.90 -16.33
CA LEU A 882 8.98 20.31 -15.97
C LEU A 882 8.88 20.52 -14.45
N LYS A 883 7.96 19.81 -13.77
CA LYS A 883 7.77 19.89 -12.31
C LYS A 883 8.97 19.38 -11.52
N GLU A 884 9.63 18.30 -11.96
CA GLU A 884 10.84 17.82 -11.30
C GLU A 884 12.08 18.64 -11.71
N ASN A 885 12.20 19.04 -12.98
CA ASN A 885 13.26 19.95 -13.44
C ASN A 885 13.22 21.31 -12.73
N TRP A 886 12.02 21.84 -12.44
CA TRP A 886 11.83 23.05 -11.63
C TRP A 886 12.53 22.94 -10.28
N ARG A 887 12.35 21.81 -9.60
CA ARG A 887 12.86 21.53 -8.25
C ARG A 887 14.36 21.28 -8.19
N LEU A 888 15.07 21.24 -9.32
CA LEU A 888 16.52 21.03 -9.33
C LEU A 888 17.31 22.25 -8.84
N TYR A 889 16.80 23.48 -9.04
CA TYR A 889 17.56 24.72 -8.83
C TYR A 889 17.43 25.27 -7.40
N LYS A 890 18.54 25.76 -6.83
CA LYS A 890 18.60 26.26 -5.44
C LYS A 890 17.60 27.41 -5.19
N ALA A 891 17.45 28.34 -6.14
CA ALA A 891 16.47 29.43 -6.08
C ALA A 891 15.00 29.00 -6.37
N ASN A 892 14.75 27.71 -6.58
CA ASN A 892 13.41 27.10 -6.65
C ASN A 892 13.13 26.12 -5.48
N ARG A 893 14.03 26.04 -4.48
CA ARG A 893 13.85 25.27 -3.24
C ARG A 893 12.57 25.73 -2.50
N ARG A 894 11.97 24.84 -1.69
CA ARG A 894 10.89 25.22 -0.76
C ARG A 894 11.43 26.15 0.32
N LYS A 895 10.57 27.03 0.86
CA LYS A 895 10.91 27.83 2.05
C LYS A 895 11.02 26.94 3.27
N ASP A 896 10.09 26.02 3.45
CA ASP A 896 10.03 25.14 4.62
C ASP A 896 10.68 23.77 4.35
N VAL A 897 11.21 23.14 5.41
CA VAL A 897 11.57 21.72 5.40
C VAL A 897 10.31 20.90 5.10
N GLY A 898 10.39 20.02 4.09
CA GLY A 898 9.23 19.35 3.52
C GLY A 898 9.26 17.83 3.66
N PRO A 899 8.13 17.15 3.39
CA PRO A 899 8.00 15.70 3.51
C PRO A 899 9.02 14.94 2.66
N ALA A 900 9.68 13.96 3.28
CA ALA A 900 10.53 12.98 2.62
C ALA A 900 9.69 11.92 1.89
N ILE A 901 10.32 11.25 0.92
CA ILE A 901 9.80 10.02 0.31
C ILE A 901 10.53 8.84 0.96
N ILE A 902 9.75 7.84 1.37
CA ILE A 902 10.20 6.64 2.08
C ILE A 902 10.06 5.43 1.14
N GLY A 903 8.83 4.95 0.93
CA GLY A 903 8.58 3.76 0.11
C GLY A 903 8.80 3.97 -1.39
N HIS A 904 9.17 2.89 -2.10
CA HIS A 904 9.47 2.82 -3.55
C HIS A 904 8.35 3.33 -4.49
N HIS A 905 7.23 3.85 -3.98
CA HIS A 905 6.08 4.36 -4.75
C HIS A 905 5.82 5.86 -4.55
N GLY A 906 6.75 6.61 -3.93
CA GLY A 906 6.54 8.03 -3.65
C GLY A 906 5.65 8.26 -2.43
N GLU A 907 5.80 7.41 -1.42
CA GLU A 907 5.00 7.39 -0.20
C GLU A 907 5.74 8.15 0.92
N THR A 908 5.02 9.06 1.58
CA THR A 908 5.48 9.75 2.80
C THR A 908 5.01 8.95 4.02
N MET A 909 5.52 9.22 5.22
CA MET A 909 5.07 8.56 6.46
C MET A 909 3.54 8.61 6.63
N LEU A 910 2.93 9.80 6.48
CA LEU A 910 1.47 9.99 6.45
C LEU A 910 0.75 9.09 5.42
N ARG A 911 1.36 8.78 4.27
CA ARG A 911 0.78 7.89 3.26
C ARG A 911 0.95 6.41 3.59
N LEU A 912 1.98 6.03 4.33
CA LEU A 912 2.19 4.65 4.76
C LEU A 912 1.15 4.26 5.82
N LEU A 913 0.97 5.10 6.84
CA LEU A 913 0.07 4.85 7.96
C LEU A 913 -1.40 5.16 7.62
N LYS A 914 -1.74 6.42 7.29
CA LYS A 914 -3.15 6.88 7.32
C LYS A 914 -4.03 6.27 6.19
N PRO A 915 -5.10 5.52 6.52
CA PRO A 915 -6.01 4.91 5.53
C PRO A 915 -6.63 5.90 4.54
N GLY A 916 -6.66 5.54 3.25
CA GLY A 916 -7.31 6.34 2.21
C GLY A 916 -7.26 5.74 0.81
N PHE A 917 -7.78 6.45 -0.19
CA PHE A 917 -7.80 5.97 -1.59
C PHE A 917 -6.38 5.69 -2.13
N HIS A 918 -5.42 6.55 -1.81
CA HIS A 918 -4.01 6.46 -2.24
C HIS A 918 -3.01 6.52 -1.06
N SER A 919 -3.43 6.03 0.11
CA SER A 919 -2.66 5.96 1.36
C SER A 919 -3.09 4.78 2.23
N GLY A 920 -2.41 4.54 3.36
CA GLY A 920 -2.64 3.41 4.25
C GLY A 920 -2.05 2.12 3.73
N THR A 921 -0.83 2.18 3.19
CA THR A 921 -0.12 1.01 2.64
C THR A 921 0.15 -0.04 3.72
N ILE A 922 0.49 0.38 4.94
CA ILE A 922 0.63 -0.51 6.11
C ILE A 922 -0.72 -1.19 6.46
N PRO A 923 -1.83 -0.46 6.74
CA PRO A 923 -3.14 -1.07 6.94
C PRO A 923 -3.59 -2.02 5.81
N LYS A 924 -3.28 -1.68 4.56
CA LYS A 924 -3.61 -2.50 3.38
C LYS A 924 -2.78 -3.78 3.29
N LEU A 925 -1.52 -3.78 3.75
CA LEU A 925 -0.71 -5.00 3.85
C LEU A 925 -1.22 -5.92 4.95
N PHE A 926 -1.56 -5.39 6.14
CA PHE A 926 -2.18 -6.18 7.21
C PHE A 926 -3.55 -6.75 6.82
N ALA A 927 -4.43 -5.96 6.19
CA ALA A 927 -5.71 -6.46 5.66
C ALA A 927 -5.51 -7.56 4.58
N ARG A 928 -4.46 -7.46 3.76
CA ARG A 928 -4.06 -8.54 2.83
C ARG A 928 -3.55 -9.77 3.57
N ARG A 929 -2.74 -9.63 4.63
CA ARG A 929 -2.23 -10.74 5.46
C ARG A 929 -3.38 -11.49 6.13
N ARG A 930 -4.32 -10.78 6.79
CA ARG A 930 -5.56 -11.36 7.34
C ARG A 930 -6.42 -12.07 6.30
N LYS A 931 -6.53 -11.51 5.07
CA LYS A 931 -7.28 -12.16 3.98
C LYS A 931 -6.54 -13.35 3.36
N ALA A 932 -5.21 -13.37 3.40
CA ALA A 932 -4.40 -14.49 2.94
C ALA A 932 -4.43 -15.67 3.94
N ALA A 933 -4.43 -15.39 5.24
CA ALA A 933 -4.50 -16.40 6.30
C ALA A 933 -5.83 -17.17 6.27
N ARG A 934 -6.96 -16.46 6.11
CA ARG A 934 -8.33 -17.00 5.99
C ARG A 934 -8.64 -17.65 4.62
N LEU A 935 -7.67 -18.36 4.03
CA LEU A 935 -7.87 -19.12 2.78
C LEU A 935 -7.80 -20.62 3.05
N ASP A 936 -8.83 -21.35 2.62
CA ASP A 936 -8.94 -22.80 2.89
C ASP A 936 -7.81 -23.60 2.22
N LYS A 937 -7.40 -23.20 1.01
CA LYS A 937 -6.37 -23.89 0.23
C LYS A 937 -4.96 -23.58 0.79
N PRO A 938 -4.22 -24.56 1.35
CA PRO A 938 -2.97 -24.31 2.06
C PRO A 938 -1.86 -23.77 1.15
N GLU A 939 -1.72 -24.27 -0.08
CA GLU A 939 -0.74 -23.75 -1.05
C GLU A 939 -0.96 -22.26 -1.35
N ASP A 940 -2.22 -21.87 -1.49
CA ASP A 940 -2.63 -20.52 -1.85
C ASP A 940 -2.54 -19.57 -0.64
N ARG A 941 -2.82 -20.09 0.58
CA ARG A 941 -2.59 -19.44 1.88
C ARG A 941 -1.11 -19.11 2.05
N LEU A 942 -0.24 -20.12 2.05
CA LEU A 942 1.22 -19.98 2.23
C LEU A 942 1.83 -19.03 1.19
N ARG A 943 1.49 -19.21 -0.09
CA ARG A 943 2.02 -18.38 -1.19
C ARG A 943 1.61 -16.91 -1.09
N LYS A 944 0.43 -16.61 -0.55
CA LYS A 944 -0.05 -15.23 -0.38
C LYS A 944 0.48 -14.61 0.92
N LEU A 945 0.61 -15.40 2.00
CA LEU A 945 1.24 -14.97 3.25
C LEU A 945 2.69 -14.57 3.05
N ALA A 946 3.54 -15.47 2.52
CA ALA A 946 4.94 -15.19 2.23
C ALA A 946 5.10 -13.97 1.28
N ARG A 947 4.16 -13.78 0.34
CA ARG A 947 4.16 -12.58 -0.51
C ARG A 947 3.83 -11.30 0.28
N THR A 948 2.92 -11.33 1.25
CA THR A 948 2.67 -10.17 2.12
C THR A 948 3.78 -9.92 3.13
N GLU A 949 4.49 -10.98 3.54
CA GLU A 949 5.67 -10.94 4.42
C GLU A 949 6.81 -10.18 3.75
N THR A 950 7.22 -10.58 2.54
CA THR A 950 8.23 -9.85 1.74
C THR A 950 7.82 -8.42 1.38
N GLN A 951 6.51 -8.12 1.35
CA GLN A 951 6.05 -6.74 1.17
C GLN A 951 6.08 -5.89 2.45
N LEU A 952 6.18 -6.51 3.64
CA LEU A 952 6.44 -5.85 4.91
C LEU A 952 7.96 -5.73 5.15
N GLU A 953 8.74 -6.77 4.85
CA GLU A 953 10.22 -6.75 4.89
C GLU A 953 10.79 -5.59 4.05
N GLN A 954 10.38 -5.46 2.79
CA GLN A 954 10.80 -4.35 1.89
C GLN A 954 10.37 -2.96 2.40
N LEU A 955 9.30 -2.89 3.20
CA LEU A 955 8.84 -1.66 3.80
C LEU A 955 9.62 -1.31 5.07
N ILE A 956 10.08 -2.32 5.83
CA ILE A 956 11.04 -2.16 6.93
C ILE A 956 12.39 -1.69 6.37
N GLU A 957 12.93 -2.32 5.32
CA GLU A 957 14.14 -1.89 4.58
C GLU A 957 14.02 -0.39 4.15
N SER A 958 12.87 -0.02 3.58
CA SER A 958 12.57 1.38 3.19
C SER A 958 12.53 2.35 4.39
N LEU A 959 12.03 1.91 5.56
CA LEU A 959 11.92 2.73 6.76
C LEU A 959 13.25 2.84 7.52
N GLN A 960 14.05 1.77 7.58
CA GLN A 960 15.41 1.79 8.12
C GLN A 960 16.27 2.79 7.35
N HIS A 961 16.29 2.69 6.02
CA HIS A 961 16.96 3.66 5.16
C HIS A 961 16.49 5.11 5.36
N PHE A 962 15.22 5.35 5.69
CA PHE A 962 14.73 6.69 6.03
C PHE A 962 15.30 7.18 7.37
N ILE A 963 15.27 6.36 8.42
CA ILE A 963 15.79 6.71 9.76
C ILE A 963 17.30 6.94 9.72
N GLU A 964 18.05 6.06 9.05
CA GLU A 964 19.50 6.20 8.86
C GLU A 964 19.87 7.52 8.19
N ARG A 965 19.14 7.91 7.13
CA ARG A 965 19.52 9.02 6.23
C ARG A 965 18.93 10.37 6.64
N ASP A 966 17.77 10.40 7.32
CA ASP A 966 17.12 11.63 7.81
C ASP A 966 17.30 11.88 9.32
N LEU A 967 17.75 10.90 10.12
CA LEU A 967 18.03 11.05 11.57
C LEU A 967 19.47 10.67 11.95
N LEU A 968 19.84 9.39 11.86
CA LEU A 968 21.06 8.86 12.50
C LEU A 968 22.34 9.51 11.96
N ARG A 969 22.41 9.71 10.63
CA ARG A 969 23.51 10.39 9.96
C ARG A 969 23.72 11.85 10.38
N PHE A 970 22.66 12.54 10.81
CA PHE A 970 22.77 13.91 11.34
C PHE A 970 23.42 13.92 12.73
N LEU A 971 23.29 12.83 13.50
CA LEU A 971 24.04 12.62 14.74
C LEU A 971 25.50 12.26 14.42
N GLU A 972 25.71 11.22 13.61
CA GLU A 972 27.04 10.71 13.19
C GLU A 972 27.98 11.79 12.65
N ALA A 973 27.45 12.76 11.91
CA ALA A 973 28.24 13.82 11.28
C ALA A 973 28.46 15.07 12.17
N SER A 974 27.85 15.16 13.36
CA SER A 974 27.96 16.34 14.22
C SER A 974 29.20 16.28 15.11
N GLU A 975 30.03 17.34 15.12
CA GLU A 975 31.22 17.42 15.98
C GLU A 975 30.87 17.49 17.48
N LEU A 976 29.61 17.79 17.81
CA LEU A 976 29.06 17.78 19.16
C LEU A 976 28.57 16.39 19.61
N TRP A 977 28.48 15.41 18.72
CA TRP A 977 28.10 14.03 19.06
C TRP A 977 29.37 13.19 19.27
N THR A 978 29.69 12.91 20.53
CA THR A 978 31.01 12.35 20.92
C THR A 978 31.02 10.83 21.06
N ARG A 979 29.84 10.23 21.20
CA ARG A 979 29.61 8.77 21.21
C ARG A 979 29.48 8.25 19.77
N PRO A 980 29.57 6.93 19.50
CA PRO A 980 29.18 6.40 18.19
C PRO A 980 27.70 6.71 17.89
N ALA A 981 27.28 6.63 16.63
CA ALA A 981 25.87 6.77 16.28
C ALA A 981 25.08 5.55 16.79
N PRO A 982 23.85 5.72 17.31
CA PRO A 982 23.02 4.59 17.75
C PRO A 982 22.49 3.80 16.56
N GLU A 983 22.41 2.48 16.68
CA GLU A 983 21.98 1.57 15.61
C GLU A 983 20.51 1.14 15.77
N ILE A 984 19.85 0.79 14.66
CA ILE A 984 18.48 0.26 14.67
C ILE A 984 18.53 -1.22 15.04
N LYS A 985 18.39 -1.52 16.34
CA LYS A 985 18.41 -2.87 16.89
C LYS A 985 17.24 -3.72 16.38
N ALA A 986 16.05 -3.12 16.29
CA ALA A 986 14.87 -3.71 15.69
C ALA A 986 13.87 -2.63 15.25
N MET A 987 12.93 -3.03 14.38
CA MET A 987 11.76 -2.23 14.03
C MET A 987 10.54 -3.14 14.01
N SER A 988 9.46 -2.71 14.64
CA SER A 988 8.15 -3.37 14.53
C SER A 988 7.13 -2.44 13.86
N ILE A 989 6.22 -3.04 13.09
CA ILE A 989 5.14 -2.33 12.38
C ILE A 989 3.83 -3.05 12.70
N ALA A 990 2.81 -2.28 13.06
CA ALA A 990 1.44 -2.75 13.30
C ALA A 990 0.47 -2.07 12.33
N THR A 991 -0.85 -2.21 12.50
CA THR A 991 -1.84 -1.66 11.54
C THR A 991 -1.80 -0.13 11.48
N ASN A 992 -1.58 0.55 12.60
CA ASN A 992 -1.59 2.01 12.72
C ASN A 992 -0.28 2.65 13.21
N ARG A 993 0.78 1.88 13.50
CA ARG A 993 2.04 2.44 14.04
C ARG A 993 3.32 1.74 13.56
N ILE A 994 4.44 2.41 13.76
CA ILE A 994 5.81 1.91 13.62
C ILE A 994 6.54 2.22 14.94
N VAL A 995 7.27 1.24 15.49
CA VAL A 995 8.14 1.43 16.66
C VAL A 995 9.58 1.06 16.27
N ILE A 996 10.52 1.92 16.64
CA ILE A 996 11.94 1.86 16.27
C ILE A 996 12.74 1.70 17.57
N GLN A 997 13.50 0.62 17.70
CA GLN A 997 14.37 0.38 18.86
C GLN A 997 15.81 0.80 18.53
N LEU A 998 16.34 1.75 19.29
CA LEU A 998 17.68 2.31 19.14
C LEU A 998 18.59 1.83 20.27
N SER A 999 19.67 1.11 19.92
CA SER A 999 20.66 0.62 20.88
C SER A 999 21.45 1.76 21.53
N ASP A 1000 21.95 1.53 22.76
CA ASP A 1000 23.00 2.40 23.32
C ASP A 1000 24.34 2.07 22.63
N PRO A 1001 24.99 3.03 21.94
CA PRO A 1001 26.27 2.81 21.26
C PRO A 1001 27.48 2.61 22.20
N GLN A 1002 27.33 2.85 23.50
CA GLN A 1002 28.33 2.56 24.53
C GLN A 1002 27.64 2.05 25.81
N PRO A 1003 27.31 0.74 25.90
CA PRO A 1003 26.92 0.14 27.17
C PRO A 1003 28.04 0.34 28.19
N SER A 1004 27.75 1.05 29.28
CA SER A 1004 28.77 1.38 30.28
C SER A 1004 29.30 0.12 30.95
N ASP A 1005 30.62 -0.03 31.02
CA ASP A 1005 31.36 -1.22 31.50
C ASP A 1005 31.25 -1.47 33.04
N ARG A 1006 30.18 -0.96 33.66
CA ARG A 1006 29.84 -1.11 35.09
C ARG A 1006 29.10 -2.42 35.33
N GLN A 1007 29.82 -3.54 35.23
CA GLN A 1007 29.38 -4.76 35.92
C GLN A 1007 29.42 -4.56 37.44
N LEU A 1008 28.56 -5.28 38.17
CA LEU A 1008 28.40 -5.30 39.64
C LEU A 1008 27.78 -3.97 40.17
N SER A 1009 26.53 -3.93 40.66
CA SER A 1009 25.74 -4.97 41.37
C SER A 1009 24.22 -4.79 41.26
N ASP A 1010 23.49 -5.90 41.21
CA ASP A 1010 22.12 -6.10 41.73
C ASP A 1010 20.99 -5.12 41.31
N SER A 1011 20.69 -5.03 40.01
CA SER A 1011 19.31 -4.90 39.47
C SER A 1011 19.27 -4.90 37.93
N GLU A 1012 18.16 -5.33 37.34
CA GLU A 1012 18.00 -5.61 35.90
C GLU A 1012 17.76 -4.36 35.01
N SER A 1013 18.07 -3.14 35.49
CA SER A 1013 17.37 -1.93 35.06
C SER A 1013 18.21 -0.79 34.43
N LEU A 1014 19.41 -1.08 33.88
CA LEU A 1014 20.32 -0.02 33.37
C LEU A 1014 20.87 -0.25 31.93
N HIS A 1015 20.24 -1.13 31.15
CA HIS A 1015 20.55 -1.32 29.71
C HIS A 1015 19.28 -1.29 28.86
N GLU A 1016 18.43 -0.27 29.03
CA GLU A 1016 17.22 -0.11 28.22
C GLU A 1016 17.50 0.61 26.89
N ASP A 1017 17.20 -0.07 25.77
CA ASP A 1017 17.13 0.54 24.44
C ASP A 1017 16.03 1.61 24.41
N ALA A 1018 16.22 2.66 23.60
CA ALA A 1018 15.20 3.70 23.44
C ALA A 1018 14.17 3.31 22.35
N GLU A 1019 12.88 3.52 22.62
CA GLU A 1019 11.79 3.20 21.70
C GLU A 1019 11.16 4.48 21.13
N LEU A 1020 11.37 4.77 19.84
CA LEU A 1020 10.71 5.87 19.13
C LEU A 1020 9.45 5.36 18.42
N GLU A 1021 8.30 5.96 18.70
CA GLU A 1021 7.01 5.61 18.09
C GLU A 1021 6.58 6.64 17.03
N PHE A 1022 6.05 6.15 15.90
CA PHE A 1022 5.21 6.90 14.96
C PHE A 1022 3.85 6.23 14.87
N ALA A 1023 2.79 6.92 15.32
CA ALA A 1023 1.44 6.39 15.39
C ALA A 1023 0.44 7.23 14.57
N GLU A 1024 -0.57 6.57 14.01
CA GLU A 1024 -1.79 7.23 13.52
C GLU A 1024 -2.89 7.11 14.57
N GLN A 1025 -3.28 8.26 15.15
CA GLN A 1025 -4.30 8.36 16.19
C GLN A 1025 -5.34 9.40 15.76
N SER A 1026 -6.60 8.98 15.66
CA SER A 1026 -7.77 9.74 15.18
C SER A 1026 -7.56 10.61 13.93
N GLY A 1027 -6.70 10.17 12.99
CA GLY A 1027 -6.39 10.91 11.77
C GLY A 1027 -5.15 11.80 11.81
N LEU A 1028 -4.42 11.86 12.92
CA LEU A 1028 -3.19 12.64 13.08
C LEU A 1028 -1.97 11.71 13.12
N ILE A 1029 -0.81 12.18 12.65
CA ILE A 1029 0.46 11.47 12.87
C ILE A 1029 1.09 12.01 14.16
N VAL A 1030 1.16 11.16 15.17
CA VAL A 1030 1.79 11.42 16.46
C VAL A 1030 3.19 10.80 16.44
N ALA A 1031 4.18 11.50 16.98
CA ALA A 1031 5.50 10.93 17.24
C ALA A 1031 5.96 11.26 18.66
N GLY A 1032 6.79 10.40 19.25
CA GLY A 1032 7.40 10.59 20.55
C GLY A 1032 8.05 9.32 21.08
N TRP A 1033 8.80 9.42 22.17
CA TRP A 1033 9.41 8.29 22.84
C TRP A 1033 8.36 7.48 23.61
N ARG A 1034 8.31 6.17 23.33
CA ARG A 1034 7.58 5.18 24.14
C ARG A 1034 8.41 4.69 25.32
N LYS A 1035 9.74 4.75 25.17
CA LYS A 1035 10.74 4.63 26.24
C LYS A 1035 11.91 5.57 25.93
N SER A 1036 12.28 6.44 26.86
CA SER A 1036 13.46 7.31 26.75
C SER A 1036 14.77 6.52 26.82
N GLY A 1037 14.82 5.43 27.62
CA GLY A 1037 15.97 4.52 27.72
C GLY A 1037 17.28 5.25 28.05
N TRP A 1038 18.35 4.96 27.32
CA TRP A 1038 19.63 5.67 27.45
C TRP A 1038 19.58 7.16 27.12
N ILE A 1039 18.59 7.64 26.36
CA ILE A 1039 18.56 9.01 25.81
C ILE A 1039 18.36 10.05 26.92
N GLN A 1040 17.59 9.74 27.97
CA GLN A 1040 17.37 10.63 29.11
C GLN A 1040 18.66 10.99 29.87
N HIS A 1041 19.71 10.17 29.73
CA HIS A 1041 21.01 10.36 30.36
C HIS A 1041 22.02 11.10 29.47
N LEU A 1042 21.61 11.60 28.29
CA LEU A 1042 22.52 12.31 27.37
C LEU A 1042 23.06 13.63 27.96
N PRO A 1043 24.35 13.92 27.77
CA PRO A 1043 24.92 15.25 28.00
C PRO A 1043 24.13 16.34 27.26
N GLU A 1044 24.10 17.56 27.82
CA GLU A 1044 23.25 18.65 27.28
C GLU A 1044 23.53 18.93 25.79
N ALA A 1045 24.80 18.93 25.37
CA ALA A 1045 25.20 19.12 23.97
C ALA A 1045 24.65 18.02 23.04
N GLU A 1046 24.76 16.74 23.43
CA GLU A 1046 24.25 15.61 22.63
C GLU A 1046 22.70 15.62 22.62
N SER A 1047 22.07 15.97 23.75
CA SER A 1047 20.63 16.23 23.85
C SER A 1047 20.18 17.35 22.91
N GLN A 1048 21.01 18.38 22.69
CA GLN A 1048 20.73 19.50 21.79
C GLN A 1048 20.95 19.14 20.31
N VAL A 1049 21.96 18.32 19.98
CA VAL A 1049 22.11 17.73 18.63
C VAL A 1049 20.90 16.86 18.29
N LEU A 1050 20.43 16.02 19.23
CA LEU A 1050 19.26 15.18 19.02
C LEU A 1050 17.97 16.01 18.86
N ARG A 1051 17.75 17.03 19.68
CA ARG A 1051 16.64 18.00 19.50
C ARG A 1051 16.68 18.63 18.11
N LEU A 1052 17.86 19.01 17.64
CA LEU A 1052 18.02 19.56 16.29
C LEU A 1052 17.67 18.51 15.23
N ALA A 1053 18.26 17.32 15.26
CA ALA A 1053 17.97 16.25 14.31
C ALA A 1053 16.47 15.89 14.25
N LEU A 1054 15.80 15.79 15.40
CA LEU A 1054 14.36 15.51 15.50
C LEU A 1054 13.48 16.61 14.88
N LEU A 1055 13.86 17.90 14.93
CA LEU A 1055 13.14 18.97 14.24
C LEU A 1055 13.01 18.69 12.74
N GLY A 1056 14.13 18.40 12.08
CA GLY A 1056 14.17 18.06 10.66
C GLY A 1056 13.46 16.74 10.37
N PHE A 1057 13.78 15.69 11.14
CA PHE A 1057 13.25 14.34 10.96
C PHE A 1057 11.72 14.29 11.10
N TYR A 1058 11.14 14.96 12.09
CA TYR A 1058 9.68 15.02 12.28
C TYR A 1058 8.98 15.85 11.19
N LYS A 1059 9.62 16.88 10.60
CA LYS A 1059 9.07 17.55 9.40
C LYS A 1059 9.14 16.66 8.16
N SER A 1060 10.27 15.99 7.91
CA SER A 1060 10.41 14.96 6.87
C SER A 1060 9.36 13.86 7.02
N GLY A 1061 9.10 13.42 8.27
CA GLY A 1061 8.14 12.41 8.67
C GLY A 1061 6.68 12.88 8.75
N THR A 1062 6.34 14.11 8.35
CA THR A 1062 4.96 14.66 8.39
C THR A 1062 4.26 14.57 9.75
N VAL A 1063 5.03 14.66 10.84
CA VAL A 1063 4.50 14.62 12.21
C VAL A 1063 3.57 15.81 12.44
N THR A 1064 2.39 15.51 12.98
CA THR A 1064 1.31 16.46 13.23
C THR A 1064 1.32 16.96 14.67
N VAL A 1065 1.61 16.06 15.60
CA VAL A 1065 1.64 16.22 17.05
C VAL A 1065 2.89 15.54 17.59
N ILE A 1066 3.55 16.14 18.58
CA ILE A 1066 4.65 15.53 19.34
C ILE A 1066 4.13 15.21 20.75
N ARG A 1067 4.36 13.98 21.23
CA ARG A 1067 3.79 13.46 22.48
C ARG A 1067 4.22 14.32 23.68
N GLU A 1068 5.51 14.57 23.75
CA GLU A 1068 6.20 15.36 24.77
C GLU A 1068 5.79 16.85 24.75
N GLN A 1069 5.34 17.37 23.60
CA GLN A 1069 4.78 18.74 23.50
C GLN A 1069 3.37 18.84 24.09
N ILE A 1070 2.56 17.78 24.04
CA ILE A 1070 1.29 17.72 24.80
C ILE A 1070 1.59 17.62 26.29
N GLU A 1071 2.43 16.67 26.67
CA GLU A 1071 2.67 16.34 28.07
C GLU A 1071 3.25 17.54 28.83
N ALA A 1072 4.30 18.19 28.30
CA ALA A 1072 4.91 19.38 28.89
C ALA A 1072 4.05 20.67 28.82
N ARG A 1073 2.84 20.63 28.23
CA ARG A 1073 1.91 21.78 28.15
C ARG A 1073 0.59 21.55 28.87
N LEU A 1074 0.18 20.30 29.09
CA LEU A 1074 -1.14 19.94 29.60
C LEU A 1074 -1.11 18.90 30.74
N CYS A 1075 -0.05 18.12 30.89
CA CYS A 1075 -0.01 16.96 31.77
C CYS A 1075 0.99 17.14 32.92
N ASP A 1076 0.59 17.83 33.99
CA ASP A 1076 1.36 17.86 35.23
C ASP A 1076 1.22 16.50 35.95
N HIS A 1077 2.30 15.71 35.96
CA HIS A 1077 2.65 14.65 36.93
C HIS A 1077 1.62 13.53 37.26
N ASN A 1078 0.45 13.49 36.61
CA ASN A 1078 -0.52 12.37 36.66
C ASN A 1078 -1.71 12.49 35.68
N ARG A 1079 -1.94 13.62 35.00
CA ARG A 1079 -3.13 13.79 34.15
C ARG A 1079 -3.07 12.86 32.93
N ARG A 1080 -4.18 12.16 32.66
CA ARG A 1080 -4.31 11.21 31.54
C ARG A 1080 -4.99 11.89 30.35
N TYR A 1081 -4.64 11.50 29.12
CA TYR A 1081 -5.17 12.12 27.91
C TYR A 1081 -5.28 11.14 26.73
N ASP A 1082 -6.09 11.53 25.75
CA ASP A 1082 -6.23 10.90 24.44
C ASP A 1082 -6.23 11.97 23.33
N ILE A 1083 -5.87 11.58 22.10
CA ILE A 1083 -5.87 12.42 20.91
C ILE A 1083 -7.04 11.95 20.04
N GLY A 1084 -8.25 12.35 20.42
CA GLY A 1084 -9.50 11.95 19.78
C GLY A 1084 -9.87 12.76 18.54
N THR A 1085 -10.95 12.36 17.87
CA THR A 1085 -11.44 13.00 16.63
C THR A 1085 -11.97 14.43 16.82
N GLU A 1086 -12.38 14.81 18.04
CA GLU A 1086 -12.81 16.17 18.37
C GLU A 1086 -11.64 17.10 18.77
N GLY A 1087 -10.49 16.53 19.15
CA GLY A 1087 -9.31 17.20 19.65
C GLY A 1087 -8.62 16.40 20.76
N ILE A 1088 -7.77 17.05 21.54
CA ILE A 1088 -7.11 16.41 22.70
C ILE A 1088 -8.13 16.35 23.84
N ILE A 1089 -8.39 15.14 24.33
CA ILE A 1089 -9.29 14.84 25.44
C ILE A 1089 -8.40 14.65 26.67
N LEU A 1090 -8.62 15.41 27.73
CA LEU A 1090 -7.85 15.33 28.96
C LEU A 1090 -8.77 15.01 30.14
N TRP A 1091 -8.34 14.07 30.98
CA TRP A 1091 -9.02 13.67 32.21
C TRP A 1091 -8.28 14.29 33.40
N PRO A 1092 -8.87 15.30 34.09
CA PRO A 1092 -8.18 16.02 35.16
C PRO A 1092 -7.89 15.20 36.42
N ASP A 1093 -8.63 14.10 36.58
CA ASP A 1093 -8.62 13.19 37.73
C ASP A 1093 -8.55 11.74 37.20
N PRO A 1094 -7.66 10.86 37.72
CA PRO A 1094 -7.59 9.45 37.36
C PRO A 1094 -8.87 8.64 37.68
N SER A 1095 -9.91 9.24 38.27
CA SER A 1095 -11.26 8.65 38.30
C SER A 1095 -12.00 8.67 36.96
N TYR A 1096 -11.48 9.34 35.92
CA TYR A 1096 -12.06 9.43 34.56
C TYR A 1096 -13.51 9.97 34.46
N ARG A 1097 -14.05 10.57 35.53
CA ARG A 1097 -15.45 11.03 35.58
C ARG A 1097 -15.71 12.22 34.66
N GLU A 1098 -14.88 13.24 34.77
CA GLU A 1098 -14.96 14.47 33.97
C GLU A 1098 -13.92 14.45 32.85
N GLU A 1099 -14.21 15.12 31.73
CA GLU A 1099 -13.26 15.30 30.62
C GLU A 1099 -13.23 16.77 30.20
N VAL A 1100 -12.08 17.18 29.67
CA VAL A 1100 -11.85 18.52 29.11
C VAL A 1100 -11.25 18.38 27.72
N ILE A 1101 -11.98 18.84 26.72
CA ILE A 1101 -11.61 18.73 25.30
C ILE A 1101 -11.00 20.05 24.82
N TYR A 1102 -9.77 19.96 24.32
CA TYR A 1102 -9.03 20.98 23.60
C TYR A 1102 -9.21 20.76 22.10
N SER A 1103 -10.23 21.39 21.49
CA SER A 1103 -10.56 21.13 20.10
C SER A 1103 -9.54 21.74 19.13
N LEU A 1104 -8.84 20.86 18.39
CA LEU A 1104 -7.81 21.22 17.42
C LEU A 1104 -8.35 21.97 16.18
N SER A 1105 -9.67 22.18 16.10
CA SER A 1105 -10.34 23.02 15.10
C SER A 1105 -10.39 24.51 15.47
N ASP A 1106 -10.19 24.86 16.75
CA ASP A 1106 -10.13 26.25 17.19
C ASP A 1106 -8.84 26.93 16.68
N GLN A 1107 -8.93 28.19 16.25
CA GLN A 1107 -7.80 29.00 15.77
C GLN A 1107 -7.95 30.47 16.19
N PRO A 1108 -6.87 31.18 16.55
CA PRO A 1108 -5.50 30.68 16.79
C PRO A 1108 -5.26 30.14 18.22
N ILE A 1109 -6.24 30.33 19.12
CA ILE A 1109 -6.21 29.89 20.53
C ILE A 1109 -7.22 28.76 20.68
N ILE A 1110 -6.83 27.67 21.35
CA ILE A 1110 -7.71 26.56 21.68
C ILE A 1110 -8.31 26.82 23.06
N HIS A 1111 -9.65 26.75 23.16
CA HIS A 1111 -10.34 26.91 24.44
C HIS A 1111 -10.78 25.56 25.00
N PRO A 1112 -10.42 25.20 26.25
CA PRO A 1112 -10.88 23.97 26.88
C PRO A 1112 -12.40 23.99 27.15
N ARG A 1113 -13.04 22.82 26.98
CA ARG A 1113 -14.50 22.63 27.13
C ARG A 1113 -14.78 21.32 27.89
N PRO A 1114 -15.64 21.29 28.92
CA PRO A 1114 -16.44 22.41 29.45
C PRO A 1114 -15.61 23.42 30.25
N ARG A 1115 -15.84 24.72 30.01
CA ARG A 1115 -15.08 25.82 30.66
C ARG A 1115 -15.16 25.83 32.19
N ALA A 1116 -16.25 25.31 32.78
CA ALA A 1116 -16.41 25.23 34.23
C ALA A 1116 -15.46 24.20 34.85
N VAL A 1117 -15.45 22.97 34.31
CA VAL A 1117 -14.52 21.90 34.69
C VAL A 1117 -13.07 22.33 34.46
N ALA A 1118 -12.79 22.93 33.30
CA ALA A 1118 -11.46 23.44 32.98
C ALA A 1118 -10.95 24.43 34.02
N LYS A 1119 -11.75 25.47 34.35
CA LYS A 1119 -11.37 26.47 35.35
C LYS A 1119 -11.21 25.88 36.75
N ALA A 1120 -12.04 24.90 37.13
CA ALA A 1120 -11.94 24.22 38.43
C ALA A 1120 -10.62 23.44 38.58
N ASN A 1121 -10.06 22.94 37.47
CA ASN A 1121 -8.84 22.14 37.42
C ASN A 1121 -7.59 22.94 36.95
N GLY A 1122 -7.67 24.27 36.90
CA GLY A 1122 -6.54 25.13 36.50
C GLY A 1122 -6.19 25.10 35.00
N LEU A 1123 -7.06 24.55 34.15
CA LEU A 1123 -6.80 24.34 32.72
C LEU A 1123 -7.10 25.60 31.90
N GLU A 1124 -6.05 26.26 31.42
CA GLU A 1124 -6.12 27.51 30.67
C GLU A 1124 -6.30 27.31 29.15
N SER A 1125 -6.47 28.41 28.40
CA SER A 1125 -6.56 28.40 26.93
C SER A 1125 -5.16 28.58 26.31
N ILE A 1126 -4.74 27.61 25.50
CA ILE A 1126 -3.39 27.53 24.91
C ILE A 1126 -3.39 28.05 23.47
N ARG A 1127 -2.23 28.46 22.92
CA ARG A 1127 -2.12 28.67 21.47
C ARG A 1127 -2.10 27.33 20.74
N ARG A 1128 -2.69 27.29 19.55
CA ARG A 1128 -2.71 26.09 18.70
C ARG A 1128 -1.30 25.61 18.31
N ASP A 1129 -0.39 26.55 18.05
CA ASP A 1129 1.00 26.28 17.67
C ASP A 1129 1.91 25.86 18.83
N GLU A 1130 1.43 25.84 20.09
CA GLU A 1130 2.19 25.24 21.21
C GLU A 1130 2.11 23.71 21.24
N VAL A 1131 1.11 23.12 20.57
CA VAL A 1131 0.80 21.68 20.64
C VAL A 1131 0.70 21.00 19.27
N LEU A 1132 0.20 21.71 18.23
CA LEU A 1132 0.25 21.19 16.87
C LEU A 1132 1.58 21.51 16.20
N TYR A 1133 2.50 20.54 16.24
CA TYR A 1133 3.80 20.65 15.56
C TYR A 1133 3.66 21.00 14.07
N GLN A 1134 2.59 20.56 13.38
CA GLN A 1134 2.35 20.94 11.98
C GLN A 1134 2.24 22.46 11.74
N ASP A 1135 1.74 23.23 12.71
CA ASP A 1135 1.52 24.68 12.58
C ASP A 1135 2.84 25.47 12.78
N GLN A 1136 3.83 24.89 13.46
CA GLN A 1136 5.14 25.49 13.69
C GLN A 1136 5.98 25.46 12.40
N THR A 1137 6.35 26.61 11.84
CA THR A 1137 7.17 26.70 10.62
C THR A 1137 8.65 26.40 10.90
N LEU A 1138 9.28 25.54 10.08
CA LEU A 1138 10.73 25.33 10.07
C LEU A 1138 11.27 25.82 8.71
N GLU A 1139 11.66 27.09 8.64
CA GLU A 1139 12.26 27.66 7.43
C GLU A 1139 13.65 27.06 7.17
N TRP A 1140 13.94 26.80 5.90
CA TRP A 1140 15.14 26.12 5.43
C TRP A 1140 16.43 26.86 5.79
N ASP A 1141 16.45 28.18 5.64
CA ASP A 1141 17.66 28.97 5.90
C ASP A 1141 17.97 29.05 7.41
N ALA A 1142 16.92 29.09 8.25
CA ALA A 1142 17.05 28.95 9.70
C ALA A 1142 17.55 27.55 10.12
N TRP A 1143 17.02 26.50 9.48
CA TRP A 1143 17.46 25.13 9.68
C TRP A 1143 18.93 24.91 9.31
N VAL A 1144 19.41 25.50 8.20
CA VAL A 1144 20.83 25.46 7.83
C VAL A 1144 21.69 26.22 8.83
N ALA A 1145 21.32 27.45 9.19
CA ALA A 1145 22.07 28.25 10.16
C ALA A 1145 22.23 27.55 11.51
N ALA A 1146 21.22 26.80 11.97
CA ALA A 1146 21.29 26.02 13.20
C ALA A 1146 22.39 24.94 13.18
N TRP A 1147 22.53 24.21 12.07
CA TRP A 1147 23.58 23.21 11.87
C TRP A 1147 24.98 23.81 11.60
N GLU A 1148 25.04 25.06 11.15
CA GLU A 1148 26.30 25.80 10.97
C GLU A 1148 26.81 26.44 12.27
N CYS A 1149 25.92 26.88 13.17
CA CYS A 1149 26.33 27.56 14.40
C CYS A 1149 26.96 26.62 15.44
N GLN A 1150 26.48 25.38 15.54
CA GLN A 1150 26.92 24.34 16.51
C GLN A 1150 27.21 24.86 17.94
N LYS A 1151 26.40 25.84 18.37
CA LYS A 1151 26.47 26.48 19.69
C LYS A 1151 25.06 26.57 20.26
N PRO A 1152 24.73 25.83 21.33
CA PRO A 1152 23.33 25.70 21.75
C PRO A 1152 22.70 26.98 22.31
N ALA A 1153 23.47 27.77 23.08
CA ALA A 1153 22.93 28.91 23.81
C ALA A 1153 22.40 30.03 22.89
N GLU A 1154 23.09 30.33 21.78
CA GLU A 1154 22.79 31.47 20.90
C GLU A 1154 21.54 31.25 20.02
N LEU A 1155 21.01 30.02 19.96
CA LEU A 1155 19.85 29.65 19.13
C LEU A 1155 18.48 29.80 19.84
N MET A 1156 18.44 29.94 21.17
CA MET A 1156 17.19 29.95 21.94
C MET A 1156 17.10 30.99 23.09
N THR A 1157 18.03 31.95 23.20
CA THR A 1157 17.91 33.03 24.19
C THR A 1157 16.75 33.97 23.87
N ASP A 1158 15.70 33.93 24.70
CA ASP A 1158 14.51 34.78 24.61
C ASP A 1158 14.82 36.22 25.07
N GLY A 1159 15.45 37.01 24.20
CA GLY A 1159 15.99 38.33 24.58
C GLY A 1159 16.17 39.37 23.46
N GLY A 1160 15.87 39.09 22.18
CA GLY A 1160 16.17 40.05 21.11
C GLY A 1160 15.65 39.80 19.69
N GLN A 1161 14.75 38.82 19.47
CA GLN A 1161 14.37 38.26 18.15
C GLN A 1161 15.51 37.52 17.42
N PRO A 1162 15.21 36.50 16.58
CA PRO A 1162 13.90 36.10 16.06
C PRO A 1162 13.43 34.68 16.43
N ARG A 1163 12.12 34.43 16.30
CA ARG A 1163 11.57 33.06 16.26
C ARG A 1163 12.00 32.38 14.94
N LEU A 1164 13.09 31.61 14.96
CA LEU A 1164 13.60 30.92 13.77
C LEU A 1164 13.47 29.40 13.79
N LEU A 1165 13.54 28.77 14.97
CA LEU A 1165 13.35 27.32 15.13
C LEU A 1165 12.10 27.03 15.98
N PRO A 1166 11.34 25.97 15.66
CA PRO A 1166 10.36 25.41 16.57
C PRO A 1166 11.01 24.89 17.86
N SER A 1167 10.31 24.99 18.98
CA SER A 1167 10.74 24.43 20.27
C SER A 1167 10.15 23.04 20.49
N ILE A 1168 10.90 21.98 20.14
CA ILE A 1168 10.55 20.61 20.49
C ILE A 1168 11.01 20.29 21.92
N MET A 1169 10.08 19.74 22.72
CA MET A 1169 10.40 18.97 23.92
C MET A 1169 10.74 17.55 23.47
N VAL A 1170 11.88 17.00 23.91
CA VAL A 1170 12.36 15.65 23.54
C VAL A 1170 12.31 14.68 24.72
N PHE A 1171 11.93 15.17 25.90
CA PHE A 1171 11.92 14.45 27.17
C PHE A 1171 10.63 14.78 27.91
N SER A 1172 10.07 13.82 28.63
CA SER A 1172 9.07 14.11 29.66
C SER A 1172 9.70 15.02 30.74
N ALA A 1173 8.87 15.77 31.45
CA ALA A 1173 9.31 16.50 32.64
C ALA A 1173 9.70 15.56 33.80
N GLU A 1174 9.23 14.31 33.76
CA GLU A 1174 9.31 13.32 34.84
C GLU A 1174 10.70 12.66 34.94
N ASP A 1175 11.49 12.62 33.86
CA ASP A 1175 12.80 11.94 33.81
C ASP A 1175 13.97 12.78 34.39
N LYS A 1176 13.69 13.98 34.94
CA LYS A 1176 14.72 14.75 35.66
C LYS A 1176 14.83 14.28 37.11
N PRO A 1177 16.01 13.84 37.60
CA PRO A 1177 16.21 13.62 39.03
C PRO A 1177 15.98 14.92 39.80
N ALA A 1178 15.44 14.82 41.02
CA ALA A 1178 14.94 15.95 41.80
C ALA A 1178 16.02 16.96 42.29
N ASP A 1179 17.30 16.67 42.04
CA ASP A 1179 18.43 17.51 42.41
C ASP A 1179 18.58 18.74 41.51
N ASN A 1180 17.73 19.76 41.72
CA ASN A 1180 18.12 21.19 41.65
C ASN A 1180 17.07 22.22 42.16
N GLN A 1181 16.11 21.85 43.03
CA GLN A 1181 15.24 22.86 43.69
C GLN A 1181 15.78 23.39 45.03
N ALA A 1182 16.90 22.87 45.54
CA ALA A 1182 17.49 23.29 46.82
C ALA A 1182 18.42 24.52 46.72
N ALA A 1183 18.82 24.93 45.52
CA ALA A 1183 19.89 25.92 45.30
C ALA A 1183 19.42 27.36 45.02
N ALA A 1184 18.15 27.69 45.31
CA ALA A 1184 17.53 28.97 44.96
C ALA A 1184 16.91 29.73 46.15
N THR A 1185 17.31 29.40 47.39
CA THR A 1185 16.69 29.96 48.61
C THR A 1185 17.67 30.45 49.68
N GLU A 1186 18.97 30.19 49.54
CA GLU A 1186 20.04 30.79 50.36
C GLU A 1186 21.21 31.17 49.45
N GLY A 1187 21.50 32.48 49.33
CA GLY A 1187 22.49 33.05 48.40
C GLY A 1187 22.20 34.51 48.06
#